data_AF-A0A3R6KI10-F1
#
_entry.id   AF-A0A3R6KI10-F1
#
_cell.length_a   1.000
_cell.length_b   1.000
_cell.length_c   1.000
_cell.angle_alpha   90.00
_cell.angle_beta   90.00
_cell.angle_gamma   90.00
#
_symmetry.space_group_name_H-M   'P 1'
#
loop_
_entity.id
_entity.type
_entity.pdbx_description
1 polymer ?
#
loop_
_entity_poly.entity_id
_entity_poly.type
_entity_poly.pdbx_seq_one_letter_code
_entity_poly.pdbx_strand_id
1 'polypeptide(L)'
;MIGPGMMISDRYEIIDKVGSGGMADVYKAKDHRLNRFVAIKVLRQEYSSDAKFVAKFRAEAQSVAGLSHPNIVNVYDVDEDENYNYIVMELVEGITLKKFIEKKGKLEVNEAVGIAVQIAQGMEAAHDNHIIHRDIKPQNIIISKEGKVKVTDFGIAKAATSNTITSNAMGSVHYISPEQARGGYSDEKSDIYSLGVTMYEMLSGNVPFEGDSTVAVALSHIQEEAAPLHELDPEIPMSLSKIVRKCMQKKPELRYLNAAALIADLKRAVSEPDGEYVKLESMVVDPSPTKKISDIELNAIKEASRAVDPVTDDNFEEEPYYEDDAIDPKLEKILKICSAVVAVIIIIGVVLIIGKFAGWWGHSGKDKDVASATATPTATAVVAEDGQVVVPGIIGKSLEDAEQMLTDKNLHWQLKPIEADEDPNIVTDQEPAEGEIVDEGARVTIYYSQGDSGVTIPDVSNKTEADARTMIENAKLKVGSVSEEYNNTVAKGNVISTDPVIGSSVDEGTSVNLVLSMGAEGNQAVVPNLVGKKESVAQERLTSAGLKSKVTYIYSDKTKGTVISQTQKSGSKVEKGSVVEYSVSLGTKAVEPTSTPKSDSTSYSYEGSVTVADNPFSSPDDDPAMIKIVLTQDGKSQPVWSGTLSYDDFPKEFPVKGWSENSGTITVTKDGQTIGTYTVDFQKTAK
;
A
#
# COMPACT_ATOMS: atom_id res chain seq x y z
N MET A 1 -33.61 12.97 10.52
CA MET A 1 -32.78 13.80 9.62
C MET A 1 -32.15 14.87 10.50
N ILE A 2 -30.82 15.01 10.48
CA ILE A 2 -30.11 15.99 11.30
C ILE A 2 -30.25 17.36 10.64
N GLY A 3 -30.62 18.38 11.40
CA GLY A 3 -30.84 19.73 10.87
C GLY A 3 -30.44 20.83 11.86
N PRO A 4 -30.39 22.10 11.41
CA PRO A 4 -30.05 23.25 12.24
C PRO A 4 -30.89 23.33 13.52
N GLY A 5 -30.25 23.64 14.65
CA GLY A 5 -30.86 23.72 15.97
C GLY A 5 -31.01 22.38 16.71
N MET A 6 -30.70 21.25 16.07
CA MET A 6 -30.68 19.95 16.73
C MET A 6 -29.50 19.83 17.70
N MET A 7 -29.74 19.27 18.89
CA MET A 7 -28.70 18.95 19.87
C MET A 7 -28.27 17.49 19.74
N ILE A 8 -26.95 17.23 19.78
CA ILE A 8 -26.35 15.90 19.90
C ILE A 8 -25.69 15.78 21.27
N SER A 9 -26.03 14.71 22.01
CA SER A 9 -25.54 14.41 23.37
C SER A 9 -25.65 15.60 24.35
N ASP A 10 -26.70 16.42 24.20
CA ASP A 10 -26.94 17.65 24.97
C ASP A 10 -25.74 18.62 25.04
N ARG A 11 -24.82 18.55 24.07
CA ARG A 11 -23.57 19.32 24.06
C ARG A 11 -23.37 20.08 22.76
N TYR A 12 -23.67 19.44 21.64
CA TYR A 12 -23.34 19.96 20.33
C TYR A 12 -24.61 20.41 19.61
N GLU A 13 -24.73 21.72 19.38
CA GLU A 13 -25.84 22.29 18.61
C GLU A 13 -25.44 22.32 17.14
N ILE A 14 -26.18 21.61 16.27
CA ILE A 14 -25.97 21.65 14.83
C ILE A 14 -26.36 23.02 14.29
N ILE A 15 -25.45 23.65 13.57
CA ILE A 15 -25.65 24.97 12.96
C ILE A 15 -26.00 24.82 11.49
N ASP A 16 -25.19 24.06 10.75
CA ASP A 16 -25.37 23.88 9.31
C ASP A 16 -24.67 22.62 8.80
N LYS A 17 -25.07 22.11 7.64
CA LYS A 17 -24.39 21.01 6.95
C LYS A 17 -23.25 21.56 6.09
N VAL A 18 -22.02 21.14 6.34
CA VAL A 18 -20.83 21.64 5.62
C VAL A 18 -20.36 20.72 4.51
N GLY A 19 -20.73 19.44 4.56
CA GLY A 19 -20.33 18.47 3.56
C GLY A 19 -21.11 17.17 3.65
N SER A 20 -21.06 16.40 2.57
CA SER A 20 -21.60 15.05 2.51
C SER A 20 -20.58 14.15 1.84
N GLY A 21 -20.29 13.02 2.47
CA GLY A 21 -19.44 11.96 1.93
C GLY A 21 -20.23 10.68 1.72
N GLY A 22 -19.56 9.65 1.21
CA GLY A 22 -20.20 8.39 0.88
C GLY A 22 -20.78 7.62 2.08
N MET A 23 -20.13 7.72 3.23
CA MET A 23 -20.49 6.98 4.46
C MET A 23 -20.97 7.90 5.59
N ALA A 24 -20.63 9.18 5.56
CA ALA A 24 -20.91 10.13 6.63
C ALA A 24 -21.25 11.52 6.07
N ASP A 25 -22.02 12.27 6.84
CA ASP A 25 -22.26 13.69 6.62
C ASP A 25 -21.45 14.52 7.61
N VAL A 26 -21.01 15.71 7.21
CA VAL A 26 -20.25 16.62 8.08
C VAL A 26 -21.06 17.87 8.34
N TYR A 27 -21.20 18.23 9.61
CA TYR A 27 -21.96 19.38 10.08
C TYR A 27 -21.08 20.35 10.86
N LYS A 28 -21.32 21.65 10.71
CA LYS A 28 -20.82 22.66 11.65
C LYS A 28 -21.70 22.63 12.88
N ALA A 29 -21.08 22.53 14.05
CA ALA A 29 -21.79 22.55 15.32
C ALA A 29 -21.13 23.50 16.33
N LYS A 30 -21.90 23.97 17.31
CA LYS A 30 -21.40 24.71 18.46
C LYS A 30 -21.29 23.77 19.66
N ASP A 31 -20.07 23.57 20.18
CA ASP A 31 -19.82 22.89 21.45
C ASP A 31 -20.12 23.87 22.59
N HIS A 32 -21.22 23.66 23.31
CA HIS A 32 -21.64 24.55 24.40
C HIS A 32 -20.82 24.39 25.68
N ARG A 33 -20.10 23.27 25.86
CA ARG A 33 -19.22 23.08 27.04
C ARG A 33 -17.94 23.89 26.93
N LEU A 34 -17.32 23.88 25.76
CA LEU A 34 -16.07 24.61 25.50
C LEU A 34 -16.29 25.95 24.79
N ASN A 35 -17.54 26.28 24.47
CA ASN A 35 -17.98 27.48 23.75
C ASN A 35 -17.16 27.75 22.46
N ARG A 36 -17.07 26.74 21.59
CA ARG A 36 -16.33 26.81 20.32
C ARG A 36 -17.12 26.15 19.18
N PHE A 37 -16.83 26.54 17.95
CA PHE A 37 -17.34 25.83 16.78
C PHE A 37 -16.47 24.62 16.47
N VAL A 38 -17.12 23.52 16.09
CA VAL A 38 -16.51 22.23 15.73
C VAL A 38 -17.15 21.70 14.46
N ALA A 39 -16.47 20.78 13.79
CA ALA A 39 -17.06 19.96 12.74
C ALA A 39 -17.44 18.62 13.36
N ILE A 40 -18.64 18.12 13.04
CA ILE A 40 -19.13 16.81 13.49
C ILE A 40 -19.41 15.97 12.25
N LYS A 41 -18.61 14.92 12.07
CA LYS A 41 -18.84 13.91 11.05
C LYS A 41 -19.75 12.86 11.66
N VAL A 42 -20.93 12.68 11.11
CA VAL A 42 -21.96 11.75 11.58
C VAL A 42 -22.13 10.65 10.56
N LEU A 43 -22.04 9.40 11.01
CA LEU A 43 -22.27 8.22 10.19
C LEU A 43 -23.72 8.23 9.68
N ARG A 44 -23.93 7.99 8.37
CA ARG A 44 -25.29 7.95 7.81
C ARG A 44 -26.07 6.78 8.42
N GLN A 45 -27.38 6.96 8.61
CA GLN A 45 -28.26 5.99 9.26
C GLN A 45 -28.26 4.61 8.56
N GLU A 46 -28.06 4.58 7.24
CA GLU A 46 -27.97 3.34 6.47
C GLU A 46 -26.76 2.45 6.84
N TYR A 47 -25.73 3.03 7.48
CA TYR A 47 -24.54 2.30 7.97
C TYR A 47 -24.49 2.16 9.49
N SER A 48 -25.39 2.82 10.24
CA SER A 48 -25.31 2.87 11.71
C SER A 48 -25.69 1.55 12.39
N SER A 49 -26.45 0.69 11.70
CA SER A 49 -26.82 -0.64 12.20
C SER A 49 -25.80 -1.74 11.89
N ASP A 50 -24.82 -1.50 11.01
CA ASP A 50 -23.77 -2.47 10.69
C ASP A 50 -22.55 -2.26 11.59
N ALA A 51 -22.36 -3.19 12.53
CA ALA A 51 -21.25 -3.18 13.48
C ALA A 51 -19.87 -3.08 12.80
N LYS A 52 -19.70 -3.58 11.57
CA LYS A 52 -18.43 -3.46 10.84
C LYS A 52 -18.19 -2.02 10.39
N PHE A 53 -19.21 -1.34 9.89
CA PHE A 53 -19.10 0.06 9.48
C PHE A 53 -18.88 0.97 10.69
N VAL A 54 -19.59 0.74 11.80
CA VAL A 54 -19.39 1.48 13.05
C VAL A 54 -17.98 1.27 13.61
N ALA A 55 -17.50 0.04 13.71
CA ALA A 55 -16.15 -0.25 14.19
C ALA A 55 -15.07 0.42 13.34
N LYS A 56 -15.24 0.42 12.01
CA LYS A 56 -14.33 1.07 11.06
C LYS A 56 -14.34 2.60 11.22
N PHE A 57 -15.52 3.18 11.37
CA PHE A 57 -15.72 4.61 11.59
C PHE A 57 -15.01 5.08 12.87
N ARG A 58 -15.13 4.31 13.96
CA ARG A 58 -14.44 4.60 15.23
C ARG A 58 -12.93 4.42 15.10
N ALA A 59 -12.48 3.34 14.46
CA ALA A 59 -11.06 3.06 14.26
C ALA A 59 -10.37 4.19 13.47
N GLU A 60 -11.04 4.74 12.45
CA GLU A 60 -10.53 5.89 11.68
C GLU A 60 -10.20 7.08 12.57
N ALA A 61 -11.15 7.48 13.42
CA ALA A 61 -10.95 8.61 14.32
C ALA A 61 -9.93 8.32 15.42
N GLN A 62 -9.97 7.13 16.01
CA GLN A 62 -9.05 6.73 17.07
C GLN A 62 -7.59 6.71 16.59
N SER A 63 -7.35 6.32 15.33
CA SER A 63 -6.00 6.28 14.77
C SER A 63 -5.31 7.64 14.75
N VAL A 64 -6.05 8.75 14.69
CA VAL A 64 -5.51 10.11 14.63
C VAL A 64 -5.84 10.98 15.84
N ALA A 65 -6.62 10.48 16.79
CA ALA A 65 -7.04 11.24 17.98
C ALA A 65 -5.88 11.68 18.86
N GLY A 66 -4.78 10.92 18.88
CA GLY A 66 -3.56 11.27 19.61
C GLY A 66 -2.65 12.27 18.88
N LEU A 67 -2.96 12.61 17.62
CA LEU A 67 -2.06 13.38 16.79
C LEU A 67 -2.45 14.86 16.79
N SER A 68 -1.51 15.73 17.15
CA SER A 68 -1.67 17.19 17.06
C SER A 68 -0.61 17.80 16.16
N HIS A 69 -1.02 18.31 15.01
CA HIS A 69 -0.11 18.90 14.04
C HIS A 69 -0.79 20.05 13.27
N PRO A 70 -0.09 21.17 12.97
CA PRO A 70 -0.68 22.31 12.24
C PRO A 70 -1.29 21.93 10.88
N ASN A 71 -0.76 20.89 10.22
CA ASN A 71 -1.21 20.42 8.91
C ASN A 71 -2.12 19.19 8.95
N ILE A 72 -2.60 18.78 10.13
CA ILE A 72 -3.63 17.73 10.27
C ILE A 72 -4.85 18.33 10.98
N VAL A 73 -6.04 17.89 10.60
CA VAL A 73 -7.28 18.22 11.30
C VAL A 73 -7.30 17.46 12.62
N ASN A 74 -7.36 18.20 13.74
CA ASN A 74 -7.39 17.56 15.06
C ASN A 74 -8.75 16.87 15.30
N VAL A 75 -8.72 15.67 15.83
CA VAL A 75 -9.91 14.98 16.36
C VAL A 75 -10.00 15.26 17.85
N TYR A 76 -11.16 15.76 18.30
CA TYR A 76 -11.39 16.12 19.69
C TYR A 76 -12.13 15.05 20.48
N ASP A 77 -13.06 14.36 19.83
CA ASP A 77 -13.97 13.43 20.50
C ASP A 77 -14.48 12.37 19.52
N VAL A 78 -14.79 11.19 20.02
CA VAL A 78 -15.43 10.09 19.28
C VAL A 78 -16.47 9.50 20.19
N ASP A 79 -17.73 9.64 19.82
CA ASP A 79 -18.82 9.30 20.72
C ASP A 79 -20.02 8.69 19.97
N GLU A 80 -20.93 8.13 20.75
CA GLU A 80 -22.19 7.56 20.32
C GLU A 80 -23.33 8.15 21.13
N ASP A 81 -24.30 8.72 20.43
CA ASP A 81 -25.61 9.09 20.98
C ASP A 81 -26.63 8.04 20.54
N GLU A 82 -27.78 7.91 21.22
CA GLU A 82 -28.76 6.82 21.09
C GLU A 82 -29.14 6.44 19.64
N ASN A 83 -28.93 7.33 18.67
CA ASN A 83 -29.17 7.10 17.26
C ASN A 83 -27.98 7.40 16.32
N TYR A 84 -26.87 7.94 16.81
CA TYR A 84 -25.80 8.51 15.97
C TYR A 84 -24.41 8.12 16.44
N ASN A 85 -23.61 7.61 15.52
CA ASN A 85 -22.17 7.48 15.69
C ASN A 85 -21.49 8.70 15.07
N TYR A 86 -20.69 9.44 15.83
CA TYR A 86 -20.12 10.69 15.36
C TYR A 86 -18.69 10.95 15.85
N ILE A 87 -17.96 11.76 15.07
CA ILE A 87 -16.59 12.19 15.36
C ILE A 87 -16.60 13.71 15.40
N VAL A 88 -16.10 14.26 16.49
CA VAL A 88 -15.97 15.70 16.69
C VAL A 88 -14.55 16.10 16.36
N MET A 89 -14.38 17.05 15.44
CA MET A 89 -13.10 17.47 14.93
C MET A 89 -13.00 18.99 14.81
N GLU A 90 -11.78 19.46 14.57
CA GLU A 90 -11.48 20.85 14.27
C GLU A 90 -12.29 21.34 13.07
N LEU A 91 -13.04 22.44 13.26
CA LEU A 91 -13.67 23.14 12.15
C LEU A 91 -12.62 24.00 11.42
N VAL A 92 -12.25 23.59 10.22
CA VAL A 92 -11.36 24.37 9.36
C VAL A 92 -12.20 25.23 8.42
N GLU A 93 -12.19 26.55 8.62
CA GLU A 93 -12.87 27.47 7.71
C GLU A 93 -12.03 27.66 6.44
N GLY A 94 -12.50 27.12 5.32
CA GLY A 94 -11.74 27.09 4.09
C GLY A 94 -12.47 26.40 2.93
N ILE A 95 -11.71 26.07 1.89
CA ILE A 95 -12.17 25.28 0.74
C ILE A 95 -11.29 24.05 0.57
N THR A 96 -11.82 23.00 -0.05
CA THR A 96 -10.99 21.84 -0.40
C THR A 96 -10.00 22.19 -1.51
N LEU A 97 -8.86 21.51 -1.55
CA LEU A 97 -7.88 21.66 -2.63
C LEU A 97 -8.52 21.34 -3.99
N LYS A 98 -9.48 20.40 -4.05
CA LYS A 98 -10.22 20.12 -5.29
C LYS A 98 -10.95 21.35 -5.83
N LYS A 99 -11.74 22.02 -4.99
CA LYS A 99 -12.45 23.26 -5.37
C LYS A 99 -11.48 24.39 -5.71
N PHE A 100 -10.32 24.43 -5.06
CA PHE A 100 -9.28 25.41 -5.36
C PHE A 100 -8.67 25.21 -6.75
N ILE A 101 -8.35 23.95 -7.12
CA ILE A 101 -7.89 23.57 -8.47
C ILE A 101 -8.97 23.91 -9.50
N GLU A 102 -10.22 23.50 -9.28
CA GLU A 102 -11.34 23.77 -10.20
C GLU A 102 -11.55 25.27 -10.48
N LYS A 103 -11.39 26.12 -9.45
CA LYS A 103 -11.53 27.57 -9.60
C LYS A 103 -10.38 28.22 -10.38
N LYS A 104 -9.16 27.68 -10.25
CA LYS A 104 -7.96 28.22 -10.93
C LYS A 104 -7.63 27.53 -12.25
N GLY A 105 -8.19 26.36 -12.52
CA GLY A 105 -7.77 25.46 -13.60
C GLY A 105 -6.50 24.68 -13.23
N LYS A 106 -5.38 25.40 -13.02
CA LYS A 106 -4.12 24.87 -12.49
C LYS A 106 -3.50 25.86 -11.50
N LEU A 107 -2.59 25.41 -10.66
CA LEU A 107 -1.91 26.24 -9.65
C LEU A 107 -0.55 26.70 -10.15
N GLU A 108 -0.16 27.90 -9.73
CA GLU A 108 1.19 28.40 -9.92
C GLU A 108 2.21 27.52 -9.17
N VAL A 109 3.42 27.40 -9.73
CA VAL A 109 4.48 26.52 -9.21
C VAL A 109 4.74 26.74 -7.72
N ASN A 110 4.89 28.00 -7.29
CA ASN A 110 5.18 28.34 -5.89
C ASN A 110 4.01 28.00 -4.96
N GLU A 111 2.77 28.17 -5.42
CA GLU A 111 1.57 27.80 -4.64
C GLU A 111 1.47 26.27 -4.50
N ALA A 112 1.65 25.54 -5.61
CA ALA A 112 1.60 24.08 -5.61
C ALA A 112 2.70 23.48 -4.72
N VAL A 113 3.93 23.99 -4.78
CA VAL A 113 5.02 23.55 -3.89
C VAL A 113 4.74 23.90 -2.44
N GLY A 114 4.25 25.11 -2.14
CA GLY A 114 3.91 25.51 -0.77
C GLY A 114 2.79 24.65 -0.15
N ILE A 115 1.80 24.25 -0.96
CA ILE A 115 0.75 23.32 -0.55
C ILE A 115 1.33 21.91 -0.36
N ALA A 116 2.10 21.41 -1.33
CA ALA A 116 2.69 20.08 -1.28
C ALA A 116 3.60 19.87 -0.05
N VAL A 117 4.40 20.89 0.30
CA VAL A 117 5.25 20.86 1.52
C VAL A 117 4.38 20.72 2.77
N GLN A 118 3.30 21.49 2.89
CA GLN A 118 2.41 21.41 4.06
C GLN A 118 1.67 20.06 4.15
N ILE A 119 1.25 19.48 3.01
CA ILE A 119 0.66 18.14 2.99
C ILE A 119 1.71 17.12 3.44
N ALA A 120 2.93 17.18 2.90
CA ALA A 120 4.01 16.28 3.25
C ALA A 120 4.42 16.39 4.73
N GLN A 121 4.38 17.59 5.33
CA GLN A 121 4.61 17.78 6.78
C GLN A 121 3.51 17.13 7.63
N GLY A 122 2.26 17.20 7.18
CA GLY A 122 1.18 16.42 7.82
C GLY A 122 1.44 14.92 7.72
N MET A 123 1.78 14.42 6.52
CA MET A 123 2.11 13.02 6.31
C MET A 123 3.30 12.55 7.17
N GLU A 124 4.37 13.32 7.24
CA GLU A 124 5.55 13.06 8.10
C GLU A 124 5.14 12.85 9.55
N ALA A 125 4.38 13.79 10.13
CA ALA A 125 3.91 13.67 11.51
C ALA A 125 3.03 12.43 11.75
N ALA A 126 2.21 12.04 10.77
CA ALA A 126 1.42 10.82 10.85
C ALA A 126 2.29 9.55 10.74
N HIS A 127 3.24 9.53 9.80
CA HIS A 127 4.14 8.40 9.56
C HIS A 127 5.07 8.16 10.75
N ASP A 128 5.55 9.21 11.42
CA ASP A 128 6.33 9.14 12.67
C ASP A 128 5.56 8.48 13.83
N ASN A 129 4.23 8.49 13.76
CA ASN A 129 3.33 7.81 14.71
C ASN A 129 2.77 6.49 14.13
N HIS A 130 3.37 5.96 13.06
CA HIS A 130 2.96 4.75 12.34
C HIS A 130 1.52 4.77 11.79
N ILE A 131 0.99 5.97 11.52
CA ILE A 131 -0.33 6.18 10.94
C ILE A 131 -0.17 6.46 9.44
N ILE A 132 -0.70 5.58 8.60
CA ILE A 132 -0.70 5.73 7.14
C ILE A 132 -2.06 6.28 6.71
N HIS A 133 -2.08 7.32 5.88
CA HIS A 133 -3.32 7.98 5.47
C HIS A 133 -4.12 7.15 4.46
N ARG A 134 -3.47 6.53 3.46
CA ARG A 134 -4.06 5.62 2.45
C ARG A 134 -5.05 6.24 1.46
N ASP A 135 -5.35 7.54 1.57
CA ASP A 135 -6.36 8.22 0.76
C ASP A 135 -6.04 9.71 0.57
N ILE A 136 -4.75 10.01 0.35
CA ILE A 136 -4.31 11.37 0.01
C ILE A 136 -4.89 11.74 -1.36
N LYS A 137 -5.72 12.79 -1.39
CA LYS A 137 -6.35 13.35 -2.59
C LYS A 137 -6.86 14.77 -2.33
N PRO A 138 -7.05 15.62 -3.35
CA PRO A 138 -7.48 17.01 -3.17
C PRO A 138 -8.79 17.23 -2.39
N GLN A 139 -9.70 16.24 -2.35
CA GLN A 139 -10.94 16.33 -1.59
C GLN A 139 -10.70 16.23 -0.08
N ASN A 140 -9.65 15.53 0.34
CA ASN A 140 -9.27 15.30 1.74
C ASN A 140 -8.23 16.33 2.24
N ILE A 141 -8.01 17.40 1.47
CA ILE A 141 -7.08 18.48 1.81
C ILE A 141 -7.88 19.79 1.85
N ILE A 142 -7.80 20.51 2.96
CA ILE A 142 -8.49 21.80 3.16
C ILE A 142 -7.46 22.92 3.21
N ILE A 143 -7.73 24.00 2.47
CA ILE A 143 -6.97 25.25 2.50
C ILE A 143 -7.80 26.26 3.32
N SER A 144 -7.29 26.65 4.49
CA SER A 144 -7.95 27.62 5.36
C SER A 144 -7.93 29.03 4.75
N LYS A 145 -8.79 29.92 5.25
CA LYS A 145 -8.80 31.35 4.85
C LYS A 145 -7.46 32.06 5.09
N GLU A 146 -6.66 31.56 6.03
CA GLU A 146 -5.31 32.06 6.35
C GLU A 146 -4.21 31.42 5.48
N GLY A 147 -4.57 30.54 4.54
CA GLY A 147 -3.63 29.86 3.65
C GLY A 147 -2.93 28.65 4.27
N LYS A 148 -3.38 28.18 5.44
CA LYS A 148 -2.87 26.93 6.04
C LYS A 148 -3.52 25.73 5.39
N VAL A 149 -2.72 24.70 5.11
CA VAL A 149 -3.20 23.45 4.53
C VAL A 149 -3.37 22.40 5.62
N LYS A 150 -4.52 21.75 5.67
CA LYS A 150 -4.84 20.69 6.62
C LYS A 150 -5.32 19.42 5.92
N VAL A 151 -4.73 18.29 6.30
CA VAL A 151 -5.09 16.95 5.86
C VAL A 151 -6.20 16.40 6.78
N THR A 152 -7.23 15.79 6.20
CA THR A 152 -8.37 15.20 6.90
C THR A 152 -8.70 13.80 6.35
N ASP A 153 -9.58 13.07 7.02
CA ASP A 153 -10.15 11.79 6.54
C ASP A 153 -9.10 10.69 6.28
N PHE A 154 -8.39 10.30 7.35
CA PHE A 154 -7.42 9.21 7.31
C PHE A 154 -8.12 7.88 6.94
N GLY A 155 -7.76 7.33 5.79
CA GLY A 155 -8.47 6.25 5.12
C GLY A 155 -8.25 4.88 5.76
N ILE A 156 -9.00 4.57 6.81
CA ILE A 156 -9.19 3.16 7.25
C ILE A 156 -10.29 2.49 6.39
N ALA A 157 -11.05 3.26 5.61
CA ALA A 157 -12.26 2.86 4.91
C ALA A 157 -12.13 1.96 3.66
N LYS A 158 -10.94 1.48 3.24
CA LYS A 158 -10.78 0.75 1.94
C LYS A 158 -10.74 -0.79 1.96
N ALA A 159 -10.98 -1.45 3.10
CA ALA A 159 -11.37 -2.86 3.08
C ALA A 159 -12.87 -2.97 2.78
N ALA A 160 -13.26 -2.76 1.53
CA ALA A 160 -14.46 -3.39 1.00
C ALA A 160 -14.07 -4.82 0.65
N THR A 161 -14.81 -5.78 1.19
CA THR A 161 -14.76 -7.19 0.79
C THR A 161 -14.64 -7.32 -0.74
N SER A 162 -13.79 -8.25 -1.15
CA SER A 162 -13.20 -8.52 -2.47
C SER A 162 -14.05 -8.48 -3.76
N ASN A 163 -15.22 -7.84 -3.87
CA ASN A 163 -16.02 -7.93 -5.11
C ASN A 163 -16.84 -6.69 -5.53
N THR A 164 -16.76 -5.54 -4.87
CA THR A 164 -17.48 -4.35 -5.39
C THR A 164 -16.73 -3.06 -5.08
N ILE A 165 -16.09 -2.48 -6.11
CA ILE A 165 -15.75 -1.05 -6.15
C ILE A 165 -17.10 -0.33 -6.19
N THR A 166 -17.68 0.00 -5.04
CA THR A 166 -18.95 0.72 -4.96
C THR A 166 -18.80 2.14 -5.51
N SER A 167 -19.90 2.71 -6.00
CA SER A 167 -20.03 3.99 -6.72
C SER A 167 -19.35 5.21 -6.09
N ASN A 168 -19.04 5.20 -4.79
CA ASN A 168 -18.26 6.25 -4.11
C ASN A 168 -16.72 6.14 -4.32
N ALA A 169 -16.24 5.04 -4.90
CA ALA A 169 -14.84 4.85 -5.25
C ALA A 169 -14.44 5.52 -6.58
N MET A 170 -15.40 6.06 -7.34
CA MET A 170 -15.17 6.63 -8.67
C MET A 170 -14.17 7.80 -8.64
N GLY A 171 -14.19 8.65 -7.61
CA GLY A 171 -13.22 9.76 -7.47
C GLY A 171 -11.89 9.38 -6.81
N SER A 172 -11.84 8.30 -6.03
CA SER A 172 -10.65 7.92 -5.25
C SER A 172 -9.68 7.04 -6.03
N VAL A 173 -10.12 6.46 -7.16
CA VAL A 173 -9.28 5.59 -7.98
C VAL A 173 -8.19 6.36 -8.73
N HIS A 174 -8.41 7.63 -9.04
CA HIS A 174 -7.42 8.48 -9.73
C HIS A 174 -6.16 8.77 -8.91
N TYR A 175 -6.17 8.53 -7.60
CA TYR A 175 -5.05 8.82 -6.70
C TYR A 175 -4.47 7.54 -6.07
N ILE A 176 -4.93 6.37 -6.52
CA ILE A 176 -4.53 5.09 -5.94
C ILE A 176 -3.07 4.77 -6.29
N SER A 177 -2.33 4.23 -5.33
CA SER A 177 -0.98 3.72 -5.61
C SER A 177 -1.03 2.40 -6.41
N PRO A 178 0.03 2.05 -7.16
CA PRO A 178 0.10 0.80 -7.92
C PRO A 178 -0.08 -0.45 -7.04
N GLU A 179 0.44 -0.43 -5.81
CA GLU A 179 0.28 -1.49 -4.83
C GLU A 179 -1.16 -1.59 -4.33
N GLN A 180 -1.83 -0.47 -4.07
CA GLN A 180 -3.26 -0.46 -3.72
C GLN A 180 -4.14 -0.97 -4.86
N ALA A 181 -3.84 -0.59 -6.11
CA ALA A 181 -4.55 -1.08 -7.29
C ALA A 181 -4.41 -2.60 -7.48
N ARG A 182 -3.29 -3.19 -7.04
CA ARG A 182 -3.05 -4.65 -7.05
C ARG A 182 -3.63 -5.37 -5.82
N GLY A 183 -4.22 -4.64 -4.87
CA GLY A 183 -4.66 -5.19 -3.58
C GLY A 183 -3.52 -5.56 -2.62
N GLY A 184 -2.32 -5.00 -2.83
CA GLY A 184 -1.17 -5.14 -1.94
C GLY A 184 -1.26 -4.23 -0.71
N TYR A 185 -0.32 -4.42 0.23
CA TYR A 185 -0.22 -3.57 1.42
C TYR A 185 0.15 -2.14 1.04
N SER A 186 -0.57 -1.18 1.62
CA SER A 186 -0.24 0.25 1.53
C SER A 186 0.64 0.63 2.71
N ASP A 187 1.75 1.30 2.42
CA ASP A 187 2.69 1.83 3.41
C ASP A 187 2.82 3.35 3.25
N GLU A 188 3.76 3.95 3.98
CA GLU A 188 4.10 5.38 3.89
C GLU A 188 4.43 5.82 2.45
N LYS A 189 5.03 4.93 1.66
CA LYS A 189 5.41 5.22 0.26
C LYS A 189 4.19 5.21 -0.65
N SER A 190 3.11 4.54 -0.28
CA SER A 190 1.81 4.67 -0.97
C SER A 190 1.26 6.08 -0.86
N ASP A 191 1.33 6.71 0.32
CA ASP A 191 0.91 8.11 0.49
C ASP A 191 1.78 9.07 -0.32
N ILE A 192 3.10 8.82 -0.40
CA ILE A 192 4.03 9.60 -1.24
C ILE A 192 3.62 9.52 -2.73
N TYR A 193 3.19 8.36 -3.21
CA TYR A 193 2.69 8.21 -4.58
C TYR A 193 1.42 9.05 -4.80
N SER A 194 0.44 8.94 -3.89
CA SER A 194 -0.83 9.67 -3.98
C SER A 194 -0.63 11.19 -3.89
N LEU A 195 0.35 11.65 -3.08
CA LEU A 195 0.79 13.05 -3.10
C LEU A 195 1.43 13.42 -4.44
N GLY A 196 2.20 12.53 -5.06
CA GLY A 196 2.70 12.69 -6.44
C GLY A 196 1.59 12.95 -7.45
N VAL A 197 0.53 12.14 -7.43
CA VAL A 197 -0.67 12.36 -8.27
C VAL A 197 -1.33 13.69 -7.95
N THR A 198 -1.48 14.02 -6.67
CA THR A 198 -2.08 15.30 -6.23
C THR A 198 -1.27 16.49 -6.73
N MET A 199 0.06 16.43 -6.68
CA MET A 199 0.95 17.46 -7.24
C MET A 199 0.82 17.57 -8.76
N TYR A 200 0.70 16.43 -9.44
CA TYR A 200 0.49 16.40 -10.89
C TYR A 200 -0.77 17.17 -11.29
N GLU A 201 -1.89 16.93 -10.60
CA GLU A 201 -3.15 17.63 -10.87
C GLU A 201 -3.07 19.10 -10.47
N MET A 202 -2.43 19.45 -9.35
CA MET A 202 -2.21 20.85 -8.99
C MET A 202 -1.48 21.61 -10.09
N LEU A 203 -0.44 21.02 -10.69
CA LEU A 203 0.44 21.68 -11.65
C LEU A 203 -0.12 21.67 -13.08
N SER A 204 -0.83 20.62 -13.49
CA SER A 204 -1.35 20.46 -14.85
C SER A 204 -2.84 20.77 -14.99
N GLY A 205 -3.57 20.84 -13.88
CA GLY A 205 -5.04 20.93 -13.83
C GLY A 205 -5.78 19.62 -14.11
N ASN A 206 -5.06 18.57 -14.50
CA ASN A 206 -5.65 17.28 -14.89
C ASN A 206 -4.97 16.13 -14.14
N VAL A 207 -5.68 15.03 -13.92
CA VAL A 207 -5.09 13.82 -13.34
C VAL A 207 -4.13 13.16 -14.35
N PRO A 208 -3.10 12.43 -13.91
CA PRO A 208 -2.12 11.81 -14.81
C PRO A 208 -2.70 10.66 -15.65
N PHE A 209 -3.76 10.01 -15.17
CA PHE A 209 -4.40 8.89 -15.84
C PHE A 209 -5.93 9.05 -15.82
N GLU A 210 -6.52 9.00 -17.00
CA GLU A 210 -7.97 9.01 -17.22
C GLU A 210 -8.39 7.74 -17.95
N GLY A 211 -9.63 7.31 -17.74
CA GLY A 211 -10.16 6.14 -18.41
C GLY A 211 -11.66 6.01 -18.21
N ASP A 212 -12.32 5.33 -19.15
CA ASP A 212 -13.78 5.20 -19.17
C ASP A 212 -14.32 4.29 -18.05
N SER A 213 -13.44 3.65 -17.27
CA SER A 213 -13.80 2.85 -16.10
C SER A 213 -12.78 2.99 -14.98
N THR A 214 -13.22 2.77 -13.74
CA THR A 214 -12.35 2.77 -12.56
C THR A 214 -11.26 1.70 -12.65
N VAL A 215 -11.56 0.56 -13.27
CA VAL A 215 -10.59 -0.53 -13.50
C VAL A 215 -9.52 -0.09 -14.51
N ALA A 216 -9.91 0.61 -15.58
CA ALA A 216 -8.96 1.13 -16.56
C ALA A 216 -7.99 2.12 -15.91
N VAL A 217 -8.51 3.08 -15.14
CA VAL A 217 -7.68 4.04 -14.38
C VAL A 217 -6.72 3.29 -13.43
N ALA A 218 -7.23 2.34 -12.63
CA ALA A 218 -6.38 1.55 -11.72
C ALA A 218 -5.28 0.78 -12.47
N LEU A 219 -5.55 0.27 -13.67
CA LEU A 219 -4.56 -0.40 -14.50
C LEU A 219 -3.51 0.56 -15.06
N SER A 220 -3.89 1.78 -15.45
CA SER A 220 -2.95 2.83 -15.87
C SER A 220 -1.97 3.19 -14.74
N HIS A 221 -2.46 3.27 -13.49
CA HIS A 221 -1.57 3.41 -12.33
C HIS A 221 -0.55 2.26 -12.21
N ILE A 222 -0.88 1.05 -12.64
CA ILE A 222 0.01 -0.13 -12.59
C ILE A 222 1.02 -0.15 -13.76
N GLN A 223 0.61 0.27 -14.96
CA GLN A 223 1.31 -0.03 -16.21
C GLN A 223 1.83 1.19 -16.97
N GLU A 224 1.11 2.32 -16.93
CA GLU A 224 1.40 3.49 -17.76
C GLU A 224 2.32 4.48 -17.04
N GLU A 225 3.20 5.16 -17.79
CA GLU A 225 3.97 6.28 -17.26
C GLU A 225 3.23 7.60 -17.51
N ALA A 226 3.18 8.46 -16.50
CA ALA A 226 2.57 9.78 -16.64
C ALA A 226 3.46 10.67 -17.52
N ALA A 227 2.84 11.52 -18.34
CA ALA A 227 3.56 12.49 -19.16
C ALA A 227 4.38 13.43 -18.26
N PRO A 228 5.67 13.69 -18.56
CA PRO A 228 6.47 14.60 -17.74
C PRO A 228 5.87 16.01 -17.73
N LEU A 229 5.62 16.56 -16.53
CA LEU A 229 5.00 17.89 -16.39
C LEU A 229 5.73 19.01 -17.15
N HIS A 230 7.07 18.99 -17.21
CA HIS A 230 7.85 19.98 -17.95
C HIS A 230 7.63 19.90 -19.47
N GLU A 231 7.28 18.72 -20.00
CA GLU A 231 6.93 18.55 -21.41
C GLU A 231 5.51 19.06 -21.70
N LEU A 232 4.61 19.01 -20.72
CA LEU A 232 3.26 19.55 -20.83
C LEU A 232 3.24 21.08 -20.71
N ASP A 233 4.07 21.61 -19.82
CA ASP A 233 4.20 23.04 -19.55
C ASP A 233 5.66 23.38 -19.19
N PRO A 234 6.41 24.01 -20.11
CA PRO A 234 7.80 24.41 -19.88
C PRO A 234 8.00 25.42 -18.73
N GLU A 235 6.94 26.10 -18.27
CA GLU A 235 7.01 26.97 -17.08
C GLU A 235 7.19 26.16 -15.78
N ILE A 236 6.84 24.87 -15.79
CA ILE A 236 7.07 23.97 -14.66
C ILE A 236 8.55 23.59 -14.63
N PRO A 237 9.31 23.88 -13.57
CA PRO A 237 10.73 23.59 -13.53
C PRO A 237 11.05 22.10 -13.67
N MET A 238 12.17 21.80 -14.34
CA MET A 238 12.61 20.43 -14.58
C MET A 238 12.82 19.66 -13.26
N SER A 239 13.36 20.31 -12.23
CA SER A 239 13.53 19.69 -10.91
C SER A 239 12.18 19.24 -10.34
N LEU A 240 11.16 20.10 -10.37
CA LEU A 240 9.82 19.79 -9.85
C LEU A 240 9.15 18.67 -10.65
N SER A 241 9.27 18.68 -11.97
CA SER A 241 8.79 17.58 -12.82
C SER A 241 9.44 16.24 -12.44
N LYS A 242 10.75 16.24 -12.17
CA LYS A 242 11.48 15.05 -11.68
C LYS A 242 11.02 14.62 -10.28
N ILE A 243 10.73 15.55 -9.37
CA ILE A 243 10.20 15.23 -8.02
C ILE A 243 8.85 14.51 -8.15
N VAL A 244 7.91 15.07 -8.91
CA VAL A 244 6.58 14.45 -9.13
C VAL A 244 6.74 13.06 -9.76
N ARG A 245 7.60 12.93 -10.78
CA ARG A 245 7.91 11.64 -11.40
C ARG A 245 8.54 10.64 -10.43
N LYS A 246 9.37 11.09 -9.49
CA LYS A 246 9.98 10.23 -8.46
C LYS A 246 8.93 9.73 -7.46
N CYS A 247 8.01 10.60 -7.01
CA CYS A 247 6.86 10.18 -6.20
C CYS A 247 6.02 9.12 -6.90
N MET A 248 5.80 9.28 -8.21
CA MET A 248 4.96 8.39 -9.02
C MET A 248 5.67 7.15 -9.58
N GLN A 249 6.85 6.79 -9.07
CA GLN A 249 7.52 5.54 -9.47
C GLN A 249 6.65 4.32 -9.14
N LYS A 250 6.59 3.36 -10.06
CA LYS A 250 5.71 2.19 -9.93
C LYS A 250 6.12 1.26 -8.81
N LYS A 251 7.43 1.17 -8.57
CA LYS A 251 8.07 0.43 -7.49
C LYS A 251 8.23 1.34 -6.28
N PRO A 252 7.68 1.00 -5.10
CA PRO A 252 7.80 1.83 -3.90
C PRO A 252 9.25 2.15 -3.55
N GLU A 253 10.17 1.20 -3.70
CA GLU A 253 11.60 1.36 -3.40
C GLU A 253 12.32 2.41 -4.25
N LEU A 254 11.76 2.81 -5.39
CA LEU A 254 12.31 3.86 -6.25
C LEU A 254 11.76 5.25 -5.92
N ARG A 255 10.80 5.35 -4.98
CA ARG A 255 10.23 6.62 -4.52
C ARG A 255 11.14 7.25 -3.45
N TYR A 256 10.67 8.34 -2.84
CA TYR A 256 11.32 8.87 -1.65
C TYR A 256 11.23 7.88 -0.49
N LEU A 257 12.30 7.84 0.31
CA LEU A 257 12.39 6.95 1.47
C LEU A 257 11.26 7.24 2.48
N ASN A 258 11.04 8.54 2.74
CA ASN A 258 10.06 9.09 3.68
C ASN A 258 9.62 10.50 3.23
N ALA A 259 8.63 11.07 3.94
CA ALA A 259 8.12 12.42 3.67
C ALA A 259 9.18 13.52 3.89
N ALA A 260 10.08 13.37 4.87
CA ALA A 260 11.19 14.29 5.14
C ALA A 260 12.06 14.53 3.90
N ALA A 261 12.45 13.45 3.22
CA ALA A 261 13.26 13.50 2.01
C ALA A 261 12.53 14.22 0.85
N LEU A 262 11.21 14.01 0.73
CA LEU A 262 10.38 14.73 -0.25
C LEU A 262 10.30 16.22 0.07
N ILE A 263 10.10 16.59 1.34
CA ILE A 263 10.04 17.99 1.80
C ILE A 263 11.34 18.72 1.46
N ALA A 264 12.49 18.07 1.67
CA ALA A 264 13.80 18.65 1.37
C ALA A 264 13.93 18.99 -0.13
N ASP A 265 13.58 18.05 -1.02
CA ASP A 265 13.67 18.27 -2.47
C ASP A 265 12.62 19.29 -2.97
N LEU A 266 11.41 19.31 -2.41
CA LEU A 266 10.38 20.31 -2.73
C LEU A 266 10.81 21.73 -2.34
N LYS A 267 11.37 21.91 -1.14
CA LYS A 267 11.92 23.21 -0.70
C LYS A 267 13.07 23.64 -1.61
N ARG A 268 13.93 22.69 -2.01
CA ARG A 268 15.04 22.96 -2.92
C ARG A 268 14.58 23.34 -4.33
N ALA A 269 13.45 22.83 -4.81
CA ALA A 269 12.92 23.16 -6.14
C ALA A 269 12.54 24.64 -6.30
N VAL A 270 12.25 25.33 -5.20
CA VAL A 270 11.99 26.77 -5.20
C VAL A 270 13.31 27.56 -5.35
N SER A 271 14.39 27.11 -4.72
CA SER A 271 15.70 27.79 -4.77
C SER A 271 16.58 27.38 -5.95
N GLU A 272 16.44 26.14 -6.43
CA GLU A 272 17.19 25.55 -7.55
C GLU A 272 16.23 24.91 -8.58
N PRO A 273 15.44 25.71 -9.31
CA PRO A 273 14.40 25.19 -10.21
C PRO A 273 14.92 24.24 -11.30
N ASP A 274 16.15 24.45 -11.76
CA ASP A 274 16.80 23.64 -12.80
C ASP A 274 17.90 22.73 -12.25
N GLY A 275 17.94 22.49 -10.93
CA GLY A 275 18.94 21.66 -10.30
C GLY A 275 18.82 20.17 -10.65
N GLU A 276 19.95 19.51 -10.87
CA GLU A 276 20.02 18.06 -11.16
C GLU A 276 20.21 17.18 -9.91
N TYR A 277 19.59 17.57 -8.79
CA TYR A 277 19.74 16.85 -7.53
C TYR A 277 18.77 15.66 -7.38
N VAL A 278 17.68 15.66 -8.15
CA VAL A 278 16.71 14.56 -8.14
C VAL A 278 17.24 13.39 -8.96
N LYS A 279 17.79 12.39 -8.27
CA LYS A 279 18.22 11.14 -8.89
C LYS A 279 17.01 10.23 -9.14
N LEU A 280 16.72 9.99 -10.42
CA LEU A 280 15.84 8.91 -10.86
C LEU A 280 16.75 7.73 -11.19
N GLU A 281 16.73 6.69 -10.36
CA GLU A 281 17.44 5.44 -10.68
C GLU A 281 16.72 4.75 -11.84
N SER A 282 17.18 5.02 -13.06
CA SER A 282 16.82 4.20 -14.21
C SER A 282 17.56 2.88 -14.09
N MET A 283 16.82 1.77 -13.98
CA MET A 283 17.38 0.49 -14.40
C MET A 283 17.75 0.65 -15.87
N VAL A 284 19.05 0.76 -16.16
CA VAL A 284 19.59 0.52 -17.50
C VAL A 284 19.33 -0.95 -17.79
N VAL A 285 18.16 -1.24 -18.37
CA VAL A 285 17.90 -2.49 -19.06
C VAL A 285 18.12 -2.19 -20.54
N ASP A 286 19.11 -2.89 -21.10
CA ASP A 286 19.39 -3.12 -22.52
C ASP A 286 18.12 -3.03 -23.41
N PRO A 287 18.15 -2.39 -24.60
CA PRO A 287 16.96 -2.00 -25.33
C PRO A 287 16.32 -3.24 -25.98
N SER A 288 15.37 -3.86 -25.29
CA SER A 288 14.35 -4.67 -25.96
C SER A 288 13.29 -3.75 -26.56
N PRO A 289 12.83 -3.99 -27.81
CA PRO A 289 12.03 -3.01 -28.54
C PRO A 289 10.64 -2.88 -27.89
N THR A 290 10.35 -1.69 -27.37
CA THR A 290 8.99 -1.27 -27.00
C THR A 290 8.12 -1.35 -28.25
N LYS A 291 7.27 -2.38 -28.36
CA LYS A 291 6.22 -2.40 -29.37
C LYS A 291 5.20 -1.33 -29.00
N LYS A 292 5.12 -0.27 -29.81
CA LYS A 292 3.99 0.66 -29.77
C LYS A 292 2.71 -0.11 -30.12
N ILE A 293 1.75 -0.09 -29.20
CA ILE A 293 0.36 -0.47 -29.46
C ILE A 293 -0.18 0.50 -30.50
N SER A 294 -0.87 -0.02 -31.51
CA SER A 294 -1.41 0.82 -32.60
C SER A 294 -2.68 1.54 -32.15
N ASP A 295 -2.93 2.74 -32.68
CA ASP A 295 -4.13 3.56 -32.40
C ASP A 295 -5.46 2.80 -32.63
N ILE A 296 -5.40 1.68 -33.36
CA ILE A 296 -6.52 0.78 -33.65
C ILE A 296 -6.91 -0.06 -32.41
N GLU A 297 -5.94 -0.48 -31.58
CA GLU A 297 -6.21 -1.23 -30.34
C GLU A 297 -6.71 -0.32 -29.20
N LEU A 298 -6.30 0.96 -29.18
CA LEU A 298 -6.83 1.96 -28.25
C LEU A 298 -8.29 2.35 -28.57
N ASN A 299 -8.65 2.46 -29.84
CA ASN A 299 -10.03 2.74 -30.25
C ASN A 299 -10.98 1.56 -30.00
N ALA A 300 -10.49 0.31 -30.04
CA ALA A 300 -11.28 -0.87 -29.71
C ALA A 300 -11.72 -0.92 -28.23
N ILE A 301 -10.98 -0.26 -27.32
CA ILE A 301 -11.31 -0.17 -25.89
C ILE A 301 -12.31 0.96 -25.62
N LYS A 302 -12.21 2.09 -26.35
CA LYS A 302 -13.15 3.22 -26.30
C LYS A 302 -14.57 2.90 -26.81
N GLU A 303 -14.70 1.90 -27.66
CA GLU A 303 -16.01 1.46 -28.18
C GLU A 303 -16.70 0.48 -27.22
N ALA A 304 -15.94 -0.23 -26.36
CA ALA A 304 -16.49 -1.19 -25.40
C ALA A 304 -17.12 -0.52 -24.16
N SER A 305 -16.80 0.75 -23.88
CA SER A 305 -17.32 1.53 -22.74
C SER A 305 -18.62 2.29 -23.03
N ARG A 306 -19.11 2.29 -24.28
CA ARG A 306 -20.30 3.06 -24.72
C ARG A 306 -21.63 2.30 -24.66
N ALA A 307 -21.66 1.05 -24.19
CA ALA A 307 -22.86 0.22 -24.21
C ALA A 307 -23.51 0.10 -22.82
N VAL A 308 -24.06 1.20 -22.30
CA VAL A 308 -25.14 1.17 -21.30
C VAL A 308 -26.16 2.24 -21.69
N ASP A 309 -27.27 1.82 -22.28
CA ASP A 309 -28.42 2.69 -22.54
C ASP A 309 -29.17 3.01 -21.22
N PRO A 310 -29.83 4.17 -21.15
CA PRO A 310 -30.37 4.74 -19.92
C PRO A 310 -31.67 4.03 -19.50
N VAL A 311 -31.77 3.70 -18.21
CA VAL A 311 -33.09 3.45 -17.60
C VAL A 311 -33.71 4.81 -17.31
N THR A 312 -34.71 5.16 -18.09
CA THR A 312 -35.66 6.23 -17.77
C THR A 312 -36.45 5.83 -16.54
N ASP A 313 -36.17 6.48 -15.41
CA ASP A 313 -37.12 6.56 -14.29
C ASP A 313 -37.56 8.03 -14.20
N ASP A 314 -38.70 8.31 -14.84
CA ASP A 314 -39.44 9.56 -14.72
C ASP A 314 -40.06 9.62 -13.32
N ASN A 315 -39.31 10.11 -12.33
CA ASN A 315 -39.81 10.84 -11.16
C ASN A 315 -38.65 11.25 -10.25
N PHE A 316 -38.03 12.37 -10.57
CA PHE A 316 -37.39 13.21 -9.55
C PHE A 316 -38.11 14.56 -9.58
N GLU A 317 -38.90 14.81 -8.55
CA GLU A 317 -39.29 16.17 -8.20
C GLU A 317 -37.99 16.94 -7.90
N GLU A 318 -37.73 17.99 -8.68
CA GLU A 318 -36.66 18.94 -8.42
C GLU A 318 -36.91 19.60 -7.06
N GLU A 319 -36.11 19.26 -6.05
CA GLU A 319 -36.01 20.10 -4.85
C GLU A 319 -35.14 21.33 -5.15
N PRO A 320 -35.60 22.54 -4.80
CA PRO A 320 -34.95 23.78 -5.19
C PRO A 320 -33.61 23.96 -4.49
N TYR A 321 -32.57 24.20 -5.30
CA TYR A 321 -31.31 24.76 -4.86
C TYR A 321 -31.54 26.15 -4.25
N TYR A 322 -31.10 26.34 -3.00
CA TYR A 322 -30.98 27.66 -2.41
C TYR A 322 -29.73 28.35 -2.99
N GLU A 323 -29.95 29.32 -3.87
CA GLU A 323 -29.04 30.44 -4.07
C GLU A 323 -29.30 31.51 -3.01
N ASP A 324 -28.32 31.73 -2.14
CA ASP A 324 -27.96 33.03 -1.53
C ASP A 324 -26.58 32.78 -0.89
N ASP A 325 -25.54 33.61 -0.99
CA ASP A 325 -25.55 35.05 -1.18
C ASP A 325 -24.11 35.53 -1.51
N ALA A 326 -24.02 36.72 -2.10
CA ALA A 326 -22.79 37.35 -2.56
C ALA A 326 -21.76 37.60 -1.44
N ILE A 327 -20.48 37.27 -1.68
CA ILE A 327 -19.38 37.59 -0.74
C ILE A 327 -18.75 38.95 -1.10
N ASP A 328 -18.69 39.79 -0.06
CA ASP A 328 -18.29 41.20 0.00
C ASP A 328 -16.99 41.57 -0.77
N PRO A 329 -17.01 42.58 -1.67
CA PRO A 329 -15.84 43.10 -2.39
C PRO A 329 -14.73 43.68 -1.49
N LYS A 330 -14.91 43.78 -0.17
CA LYS A 330 -13.85 44.14 0.79
C LYS A 330 -12.80 43.04 0.97
N LEU A 331 -13.13 41.77 0.75
CA LEU A 331 -12.19 40.65 0.95
C LEU A 331 -11.03 40.70 -0.07
N GLU A 332 -11.32 41.15 -1.30
CA GLU A 332 -10.33 41.30 -2.37
C GLU A 332 -9.33 42.46 -2.14
N LYS A 333 -9.76 43.50 -1.40
CA LYS A 333 -8.89 44.62 -1.00
C LYS A 333 -8.01 44.28 0.21
N ILE A 334 -8.52 43.48 1.15
CA ILE A 334 -7.75 43.04 2.33
C ILE A 334 -6.61 42.11 1.92
N LEU A 335 -6.85 41.19 0.97
CA LEU A 335 -5.84 40.29 0.40
C LEU A 335 -4.67 41.02 -0.29
N LYS A 336 -4.92 42.17 -0.93
CA LYS A 336 -3.88 43.01 -1.56
C LYS A 336 -3.06 43.82 -0.55
N ILE A 337 -3.61 44.13 0.63
CA ILE A 337 -2.91 44.88 1.68
C ILE A 337 -2.02 43.93 2.51
N CYS A 338 -2.50 42.71 2.79
CA CYS A 338 -1.75 41.72 3.55
C CYS A 338 -0.47 41.25 2.83
N SER A 339 -0.48 41.15 1.49
CA SER A 339 0.72 40.78 0.71
C SER A 339 1.81 41.86 0.73
N ALA A 340 1.44 43.14 0.80
CA ALA A 340 2.39 44.25 0.92
C ALA A 340 3.04 44.32 2.31
N VAL A 341 2.29 44.03 3.37
CA VAL A 341 2.82 44.04 4.76
C VAL A 341 3.82 42.90 4.99
N VAL A 342 3.58 41.72 4.42
CA VAL A 342 4.51 40.58 4.51
C VAL A 342 5.82 40.86 3.75
N ALA A 343 5.77 41.50 2.59
CA ALA A 343 6.97 41.91 1.86
C ALA A 343 7.82 42.93 2.64
N VAL A 344 7.19 43.87 3.35
CA VAL A 344 7.88 44.87 4.18
C VAL A 344 8.53 44.23 5.41
N ILE A 345 7.86 43.27 6.06
CA ILE A 345 8.42 42.54 7.21
C ILE A 345 9.63 41.69 6.79
N ILE A 346 9.59 41.06 5.61
CA ILE A 346 10.71 40.30 5.06
C ILE A 346 11.89 41.23 4.74
N ILE A 347 11.65 42.42 4.18
CA ILE A 347 12.69 43.41 3.91
C ILE A 347 13.34 43.92 5.21
N ILE A 348 12.55 44.18 6.26
CA ILE A 348 13.06 44.59 7.58
C ILE A 348 13.89 43.46 8.21
N GLY A 349 13.45 42.21 8.09
CA GLY A 349 14.21 41.03 8.55
C GLY A 349 15.55 40.89 7.82
N VAL A 350 15.59 41.09 6.51
CA VAL A 350 16.81 41.05 5.70
C VAL A 350 17.78 42.19 6.07
N VAL A 351 17.26 43.40 6.33
CA VAL A 351 18.08 44.54 6.79
C VAL A 351 18.67 44.30 8.19
N LEU A 352 17.93 43.66 9.10
CA LEU A 352 18.43 43.31 10.44
C LEU A 352 19.47 42.18 10.42
N ILE A 353 19.38 41.26 9.46
CA ILE A 353 20.37 40.18 9.28
C ILE A 353 21.65 40.71 8.63
N ILE A 354 21.55 41.62 7.64
CA ILE A 354 22.70 42.27 7.01
C ILE A 354 23.41 43.22 8.00
N GLY A 355 22.66 43.88 8.89
CA GLY A 355 23.23 44.68 9.98
C GLY A 355 24.02 43.88 11.02
N LYS A 356 23.82 42.56 11.10
CA LYS A 356 24.55 41.68 12.04
C LYS A 356 25.90 41.18 11.50
N PHE A 357 26.20 41.41 10.21
CA PHE A 357 27.47 41.03 9.56
C PHE A 357 28.39 42.23 9.22
N ALA A 358 27.94 43.47 9.43
CA ALA A 358 28.76 44.68 9.26
C ALA A 358 29.03 45.32 10.64
N GLY A 359 30.17 44.98 11.24
CA GLY A 359 30.56 45.31 12.61
C GLY A 359 30.38 46.78 13.02
N TRP A 360 29.27 47.08 13.69
CA TRP A 360 29.01 48.35 14.36
C TRP A 360 28.32 48.14 15.72
N TRP A 361 29.01 47.48 16.65
CA TRP A 361 29.00 47.86 18.08
C TRP A 361 30.11 47.10 18.80
N GLY A 362 31.09 47.83 19.34
CA GLY A 362 32.23 47.29 20.06
C GLY A 362 32.15 47.50 21.58
N HIS A 363 33.23 47.05 22.24
CA HIS A 363 33.61 47.17 23.66
C HIS A 363 32.95 46.19 24.64
N SER A 364 33.60 45.68 25.70
CA SER A 364 35.00 45.68 26.18
C SER A 364 34.99 44.83 27.46
N GLY A 365 36.05 44.05 27.71
CA GLY A 365 36.11 43.05 28.79
C GLY A 365 36.34 43.59 30.20
N LYS A 366 36.31 42.67 31.18
CA LYS A 366 37.44 42.28 32.06
C LYS A 366 37.00 41.37 33.22
N ASP A 367 37.87 40.41 33.46
CA ASP A 367 38.09 39.47 34.57
C ASP A 367 37.57 39.82 35.97
N LYS A 368 37.24 38.77 36.75
CA LYS A 368 37.95 38.42 38.00
C LYS A 368 37.51 37.08 38.64
N ASP A 369 38.52 36.20 38.74
CA ASP A 369 38.86 35.12 39.69
C ASP A 369 38.01 34.89 40.97
N VAL A 370 37.82 33.62 41.39
CA VAL A 370 38.66 32.84 42.34
C VAL A 370 38.01 31.47 42.72
N ALA A 371 38.80 30.39 42.51
CA ALA A 371 38.95 29.04 43.15
C ALA A 371 37.86 28.47 44.13
N SER A 372 37.61 27.15 44.24
CA SER A 372 38.60 26.04 44.40
C SER A 372 37.96 24.62 44.37
N ALA A 373 38.71 23.65 43.81
CA ALA A 373 38.77 22.17 44.04
C ALA A 373 37.49 21.32 43.87
N THR A 374 37.49 20.22 43.10
CA THR A 374 38.24 18.98 43.38
C THR A 374 38.37 18.10 42.11
N ALA A 375 39.36 17.22 42.11
CA ALA A 375 39.94 16.45 41.01
C ALA A 375 38.97 15.62 40.14
N THR A 376 39.29 15.61 38.84
CA THR A 376 38.77 14.73 37.78
C THR A 376 39.56 13.42 37.77
N PRO A 377 38.94 12.23 37.62
CA PRO A 377 39.67 11.08 37.11
C PRO A 377 39.72 11.17 35.59
N THR A 378 40.92 11.03 35.05
CA THR A 378 41.20 10.83 33.63
C THR A 378 40.67 9.46 33.21
N ALA A 379 39.54 9.41 32.49
CA ALA A 379 39.13 8.21 31.77
C ALA A 379 39.85 8.18 30.42
N THR A 380 40.89 7.36 30.33
CA THR A 380 41.47 6.93 29.07
C THR A 380 40.39 6.17 28.30
N ALA A 381 39.96 6.70 27.16
CA ALA A 381 39.05 5.99 26.26
C ALA A 381 39.76 4.73 25.74
N VAL A 382 39.44 3.59 26.34
CA VAL A 382 39.82 2.27 25.83
C VAL A 382 38.93 1.96 24.64
N VAL A 383 39.57 1.71 23.49
CA VAL A 383 38.90 1.34 22.25
C VAL A 383 38.68 -0.18 22.32
N ALA A 384 37.43 -0.63 22.29
CA ALA A 384 37.12 -2.06 22.23
C ALA A 384 37.55 -2.63 20.87
N GLU A 385 38.19 -3.80 20.87
CA GLU A 385 38.50 -4.58 19.67
C GLU A 385 37.26 -5.37 19.19
N ASP A 386 37.31 -5.92 17.97
CA ASP A 386 36.23 -6.71 17.36
C ASP A 386 35.85 -7.90 18.27
N GLY A 387 34.59 -7.97 18.71
CA GLY A 387 34.07 -9.00 19.63
C GLY A 387 34.13 -8.65 21.13
N GLN A 388 34.55 -7.44 21.52
CA GLN A 388 34.54 -6.97 22.91
C GLN A 388 33.58 -5.79 23.14
N VAL A 389 33.01 -5.73 24.34
CA VAL A 389 31.98 -4.77 24.74
C VAL A 389 32.38 -4.10 26.05
N VAL A 390 32.18 -2.78 26.14
CA VAL A 390 32.36 -2.03 27.39
C VAL A 390 31.10 -2.14 28.25
N VAL A 391 31.24 -2.57 29.49
CA VAL A 391 30.14 -2.72 30.45
C VAL A 391 29.56 -1.34 30.79
N PRO A 392 28.25 -1.10 30.55
CA PRO A 392 27.61 0.17 30.85
C PRO A 392 27.39 0.35 32.37
N GLY A 393 27.32 1.60 32.82
CA GLY A 393 26.97 1.95 34.20
C GLY A 393 25.47 1.88 34.44
N ILE A 394 25.04 0.91 35.24
CA ILE A 394 23.62 0.64 35.55
C ILE A 394 23.24 0.91 37.01
N ILE A 395 24.20 1.24 37.88
CA ILE A 395 23.94 1.58 39.29
C ILE A 395 23.05 2.83 39.39
N GLY A 396 22.00 2.75 40.22
CA GLY A 396 21.02 3.80 40.44
C GLY A 396 19.93 3.90 39.36
N LYS A 397 19.94 3.02 38.36
CA LYS A 397 18.87 2.90 37.35
C LYS A 397 17.75 1.99 37.85
N SER A 398 16.59 2.08 37.20
CA SER A 398 15.56 1.05 37.36
C SER A 398 16.07 -0.27 36.78
N LEU A 399 15.55 -1.38 37.30
CA LEU A 399 15.85 -2.72 36.81
C LEU A 399 15.56 -2.84 35.30
N GLU A 400 14.45 -2.28 34.84
CA GLU A 400 14.05 -2.23 33.43
C GLU A 400 15.07 -1.47 32.55
N ASP A 401 15.47 -0.27 32.97
CA ASP A 401 16.48 0.53 32.25
C ASP A 401 17.83 -0.21 32.20
N ALA A 402 18.21 -0.85 33.29
CA ALA A 402 19.46 -1.60 33.38
C ALA A 402 19.49 -2.80 32.42
N GLU A 403 18.40 -3.55 32.30
CA GLU A 403 18.28 -4.67 31.35
C GLU A 403 18.30 -4.19 29.90
N GLN A 404 17.63 -3.08 29.59
CA GLN A 404 17.66 -2.50 28.25
C GLN A 404 19.09 -2.07 27.88
N MET A 405 19.80 -1.41 28.80
CA MET A 405 21.17 -0.96 28.59
C MET A 405 22.16 -2.12 28.35
N LEU A 406 21.94 -3.27 28.98
CA LEU A 406 22.76 -4.48 28.76
C LEU A 406 22.39 -5.18 27.45
N THR A 407 21.10 -5.22 27.10
CA THR A 407 20.59 -5.77 25.83
C THR A 407 21.15 -5.00 24.63
N ASP A 408 21.13 -3.66 24.68
CA ASP A 408 21.67 -2.79 23.65
C ASP A 408 23.18 -2.99 23.42
N LYS A 409 23.87 -3.53 24.42
CA LYS A 409 25.29 -3.88 24.40
C LYS A 409 25.55 -5.35 24.10
N ASN A 410 24.51 -6.14 23.81
CA ASN A 410 24.59 -7.58 23.57
C ASN A 410 25.26 -8.34 24.74
N LEU A 411 25.00 -7.91 25.98
CA LEU A 411 25.44 -8.56 27.20
C LEU A 411 24.29 -9.38 27.80
N HIS A 412 24.62 -10.51 28.40
CA HIS A 412 23.67 -11.29 29.20
C HIS A 412 23.68 -10.80 30.64
N TRP A 413 22.63 -11.11 31.41
CA TRP A 413 22.60 -10.74 32.83
C TRP A 413 22.01 -11.81 33.73
N GLN A 414 22.23 -11.63 35.03
CA GLN A 414 21.57 -12.38 36.09
C GLN A 414 21.17 -11.42 37.21
N LEU A 415 19.98 -11.62 37.75
CA LEU A 415 19.42 -10.76 38.78
C LEU A 415 19.72 -11.33 40.16
N LYS A 416 20.19 -10.47 41.06
CA LYS A 416 20.48 -10.83 42.45
C LYS A 416 19.78 -9.84 43.40
N PRO A 417 18.62 -10.21 43.94
CA PRO A 417 17.93 -9.34 44.87
C PRO A 417 18.74 -9.14 46.15
N ILE A 418 18.68 -7.93 46.71
CA ILE A 418 19.21 -7.61 48.04
C ILE A 418 18.22 -6.76 48.83
N GLU A 419 18.28 -6.91 50.16
CA GLU A 419 17.66 -5.96 51.09
C GLU A 419 18.52 -4.69 51.10
N ALA A 420 17.94 -3.56 50.73
CA ALA A 420 18.63 -2.28 50.67
C ALA A 420 17.64 -1.13 50.93
N ASP A 421 18.16 0.02 51.36
CA ASP A 421 17.34 1.18 51.74
C ASP A 421 16.76 1.93 50.52
N GLU A 422 17.20 1.59 49.30
CA GLU A 422 16.70 2.14 48.04
C GLU A 422 15.29 1.65 47.69
N ASP A 423 14.57 2.42 46.88
CA ASP A 423 13.25 2.04 46.36
C ASP A 423 13.30 0.68 45.64
N PRO A 424 12.23 -0.14 45.71
CA PRO A 424 12.18 -1.43 45.02
C PRO A 424 12.53 -1.32 43.54
N ASN A 425 13.28 -2.30 43.03
CA ASN A 425 13.74 -2.40 41.65
C ASN A 425 14.76 -1.34 41.22
N ILE A 426 15.39 -0.61 42.15
CA ILE A 426 16.57 0.20 41.85
C ILE A 426 17.83 -0.65 41.94
N VAL A 427 18.70 -0.55 40.93
CA VAL A 427 20.00 -1.23 40.91
C VAL A 427 20.93 -0.59 41.93
N THR A 428 21.40 -1.40 42.87
CA THR A 428 22.28 -0.99 43.97
C THR A 428 23.74 -1.29 43.67
N ASP A 429 24.03 -2.33 42.89
CA ASP A 429 25.39 -2.71 42.50
C ASP A 429 25.41 -3.53 41.19
N GLN A 430 26.58 -3.63 40.55
CA GLN A 430 26.78 -4.44 39.35
C GLN A 430 28.14 -5.17 39.36
N GLU A 431 28.18 -6.36 38.74
CA GLU A 431 29.43 -7.09 38.53
C GLU A 431 29.43 -7.79 37.16
N PRO A 432 30.33 -7.46 36.21
CA PRO A 432 31.50 -6.58 36.35
C PRO A 432 31.19 -5.08 36.47
N ALA A 433 32.16 -4.30 36.94
CA ALA A 433 32.01 -2.87 37.20
C ALA A 433 31.85 -2.05 35.91
N GLU A 434 31.27 -0.85 36.04
CA GLU A 434 31.14 0.09 34.94
C GLU A 434 32.50 0.37 34.27
N GLY A 435 32.52 0.35 32.93
CA GLY A 435 33.71 0.65 32.14
C GLY A 435 34.68 -0.52 31.95
N GLU A 436 34.43 -1.68 32.56
CA GLU A 436 35.19 -2.90 32.27
C GLU A 436 34.92 -3.39 30.84
N ILE A 437 35.93 -4.02 30.22
CA ILE A 437 35.82 -4.60 28.88
C ILE A 437 35.61 -6.10 29.04
N VAL A 438 34.53 -6.60 28.46
CA VAL A 438 34.15 -8.01 28.50
C VAL A 438 33.91 -8.53 27.08
N ASP A 439 33.92 -9.85 26.91
CA ASP A 439 33.56 -10.45 25.63
C ASP A 439 32.07 -10.22 25.33
N GLU A 440 31.72 -10.12 24.05
CA GLU A 440 30.32 -10.07 23.61
C GLU A 440 29.54 -11.29 24.15
N GLY A 441 28.35 -11.06 24.72
CA GLY A 441 27.56 -12.09 25.41
C GLY A 441 28.05 -12.43 26.84
N ALA A 442 29.02 -11.72 27.40
CA ALA A 442 29.40 -11.89 28.81
C ALA A 442 28.23 -11.57 29.76
N ARG A 443 28.25 -12.20 30.95
CA ARG A 443 27.17 -12.08 31.94
C ARG A 443 27.47 -11.00 32.98
N VAL A 444 26.55 -10.05 33.14
CA VAL A 444 26.56 -9.02 34.19
C VAL A 444 25.57 -9.39 35.31
N THR A 445 26.02 -9.38 36.55
CA THR A 445 25.19 -9.56 37.74
C THR A 445 24.61 -8.21 38.14
N ILE A 446 23.30 -8.10 38.21
CA ILE A 446 22.59 -6.89 38.66
C ILE A 446 22.12 -7.12 40.08
N TYR A 447 22.63 -6.34 41.03
CA TYR A 447 22.13 -6.29 42.39
C TYR A 447 21.07 -5.20 42.48
N TYR A 448 19.87 -5.50 42.96
CA TYR A 448 18.77 -4.54 43.03
C TYR A 448 18.01 -4.65 44.36
N SER A 449 17.46 -3.52 44.81
CA SER A 449 16.67 -3.45 46.03
C SER A 449 15.33 -4.16 45.87
N GLN A 450 14.96 -5.02 46.82
CA GLN A 450 13.62 -5.62 46.88
C GLN A 450 12.60 -4.77 47.65
N GLY A 451 13.06 -3.87 48.52
CA GLY A 451 12.25 -3.15 49.51
C GLY A 451 11.47 -4.04 50.49
N ASP A 452 10.90 -3.43 51.52
CA ASP A 452 10.42 -4.13 52.73
C ASP A 452 9.11 -4.94 52.60
N SER A 453 8.40 -4.91 51.45
CA SER A 453 7.02 -5.47 51.40
C SER A 453 6.47 -5.95 50.04
N GLY A 454 7.29 -6.08 49.00
CA GLY A 454 6.83 -6.55 47.68
C GLY A 454 6.83 -8.07 47.51
N VAL A 455 6.09 -8.56 46.51
CA VAL A 455 6.15 -9.95 46.03
C VAL A 455 6.98 -10.02 44.76
N THR A 456 7.88 -11.00 44.72
CA THR A 456 8.81 -11.19 43.59
C THR A 456 8.12 -11.87 42.40
N ILE A 457 8.35 -11.37 41.19
CA ILE A 457 7.96 -12.05 39.95
C ILE A 457 8.71 -13.39 39.85
N PRO A 458 8.02 -14.54 39.81
CA PRO A 458 8.68 -15.85 39.74
C PRO A 458 9.39 -16.06 38.40
N ASP A 459 10.50 -16.81 38.42
CA ASP A 459 11.17 -17.23 37.19
C ASP A 459 10.35 -18.27 36.43
N VAL A 460 9.71 -17.80 35.36
CA VAL A 460 8.91 -18.59 34.43
C VAL A 460 9.60 -18.77 33.08
N SER A 461 10.88 -18.39 32.95
CA SER A 461 11.62 -18.50 31.68
C SER A 461 11.66 -19.94 31.19
N ASN A 462 11.43 -20.10 29.88
CA ASN A 462 11.40 -21.39 29.19
C ASN A 462 10.41 -22.41 29.78
N LYS A 463 9.42 -21.96 30.56
CA LYS A 463 8.27 -22.77 30.99
C LYS A 463 7.14 -22.69 29.97
N THR A 464 6.27 -23.68 29.97
CA THR A 464 5.04 -23.61 29.16
C THR A 464 4.14 -22.49 29.70
N GLU A 465 3.26 -21.94 28.85
CA GLU A 465 2.28 -20.95 29.29
C GLU A 465 1.47 -21.44 30.51
N ALA A 466 1.05 -22.70 30.51
CA ALA A 466 0.26 -23.29 31.60
C ALA A 466 1.05 -23.34 32.93
N ASP A 467 2.32 -23.73 32.88
CA ASP A 467 3.19 -23.76 34.06
C ASP A 467 3.48 -22.33 34.57
N ALA A 468 3.74 -21.40 33.65
CA ALA A 468 3.99 -20.00 33.97
C ALA A 468 2.79 -19.35 34.66
N ARG A 469 1.57 -19.58 34.13
CA ARG A 469 0.32 -19.12 34.76
C ARG A 469 0.18 -19.63 36.20
N THR A 470 0.44 -20.92 36.41
CA THR A 470 0.36 -21.54 37.73
C THR A 470 1.38 -20.93 38.70
N MET A 471 2.61 -20.68 38.25
CA MET A 471 3.66 -20.08 39.06
C MET A 471 3.33 -18.63 39.46
N ILE A 472 2.81 -17.83 38.53
CA ILE A 472 2.39 -16.44 38.76
C ILE A 472 1.24 -16.39 39.78
N GLU A 473 0.22 -17.22 39.62
CA GLU A 473 -0.93 -17.27 40.53
C GLU A 473 -0.53 -17.73 41.95
N ASN A 474 0.39 -18.71 42.05
CA ASN A 474 0.92 -19.16 43.35
C ASN A 474 1.74 -18.08 44.07
N ALA A 475 2.36 -17.17 43.31
CA ALA A 475 3.00 -15.97 43.84
C ALA A 475 1.99 -14.87 44.22
N LYS A 476 0.68 -15.13 44.22
CA LYS A 476 -0.38 -14.13 44.48
C LYS A 476 -0.39 -12.96 43.48
N LEU A 477 0.13 -13.19 42.29
CA LEU A 477 0.10 -12.26 41.17
C LEU A 477 -1.00 -12.67 40.18
N LYS A 478 -1.34 -11.79 39.25
CA LYS A 478 -2.30 -12.07 38.18
C LYS A 478 -1.57 -12.27 36.87
N VAL A 479 -2.10 -13.11 36.00
CA VAL A 479 -1.58 -13.22 34.63
C VAL A 479 -2.24 -12.13 33.79
N GLY A 480 -1.41 -11.31 33.13
CA GLY A 480 -1.81 -10.25 32.22
C GLY A 480 -2.01 -10.74 30.79
N SER A 481 -1.63 -9.91 29.81
CA SER A 481 -1.72 -10.28 28.38
C SER A 481 -0.63 -11.26 27.97
N VAL A 482 -0.92 -12.09 26.97
CA VAL A 482 0.04 -13.02 26.36
C VAL A 482 0.30 -12.58 24.92
N SER A 483 1.56 -12.38 24.56
CA SER A 483 2.04 -12.10 23.20
C SER A 483 2.99 -13.20 22.72
N GLU A 484 3.31 -13.22 21.42
CA GLU A 484 4.19 -14.22 20.80
C GLU A 484 5.33 -13.55 20.03
N GLU A 485 6.55 -14.07 20.16
CA GLU A 485 7.74 -13.62 19.43
C GLU A 485 8.61 -14.79 18.96
N TYR A 486 9.42 -14.58 17.92
CA TYR A 486 10.37 -15.59 17.45
C TYR A 486 11.60 -15.65 18.35
N ASN A 487 11.99 -16.86 18.76
CA ASN A 487 13.20 -17.07 19.55
C ASN A 487 13.90 -18.36 19.13
N ASN A 488 15.19 -18.25 18.83
CA ASN A 488 16.03 -19.34 18.35
C ASN A 488 16.61 -20.24 19.47
N THR A 489 16.47 -19.84 20.73
CA THR A 489 16.98 -20.56 21.91
C THR A 489 15.87 -21.16 22.77
N VAL A 490 14.67 -20.56 22.76
CA VAL A 490 13.50 -20.99 23.55
C VAL A 490 12.56 -21.81 22.66
N ALA A 491 12.13 -22.98 23.15
CA ALA A 491 11.25 -23.87 22.40
C ALA A 491 9.87 -23.24 22.15
N LYS A 492 9.25 -23.56 21.01
CA LYS A 492 7.93 -23.02 20.64
C LYS A 492 6.89 -23.33 21.75
N GLY A 493 6.14 -22.31 22.16
CA GLY A 493 5.12 -22.36 23.20
C GLY A 493 5.65 -22.15 24.63
N ASN A 494 6.95 -21.91 24.79
CA ASN A 494 7.55 -21.58 26.08
C ASN A 494 7.77 -20.08 26.24
N VAL A 495 7.73 -19.58 27.48
CA VAL A 495 7.92 -18.17 27.83
C VAL A 495 9.35 -17.70 27.50
N ILE A 496 9.45 -16.60 26.78
CA ILE A 496 10.67 -15.85 26.47
C ILE A 496 10.96 -14.86 27.60
N SER A 497 9.97 -14.01 27.93
CA SER A 497 10.11 -12.91 28.89
C SER A 497 8.77 -12.58 29.54
N THR A 498 8.81 -11.75 30.58
CA THR A 498 7.64 -11.22 31.30
C THR A 498 7.73 -9.70 31.45
N ASP A 499 6.57 -9.06 31.66
CA ASP A 499 6.47 -7.66 32.05
C ASP A 499 5.42 -7.51 33.17
N PRO A 500 5.78 -7.08 34.40
CA PRO A 500 7.13 -6.72 34.85
C PRO A 500 8.13 -7.87 34.76
N VAL A 501 9.41 -7.53 34.63
CA VAL A 501 10.49 -8.50 34.38
C VAL A 501 10.70 -9.45 35.56
N ILE A 502 11.21 -10.64 35.27
CA ILE A 502 11.45 -11.70 36.25
C ILE A 502 12.28 -11.16 37.41
N GLY A 503 11.99 -11.57 38.65
CA GLY A 503 12.70 -11.09 39.83
C GLY A 503 12.24 -9.72 40.34
N SER A 504 11.51 -8.91 39.55
CA SER A 504 11.01 -7.62 40.04
C SER A 504 10.16 -7.78 41.31
N SER A 505 10.29 -6.85 42.25
CA SER A 505 9.44 -6.74 43.44
C SER A 505 8.22 -5.88 43.10
N VAL A 506 7.01 -6.42 43.23
CA VAL A 506 5.75 -5.75 42.88
C VAL A 506 4.69 -5.93 43.97
N ASP A 507 3.65 -5.10 43.97
CA ASP A 507 2.53 -5.26 44.90
C ASP A 507 1.75 -6.55 44.63
N GLU A 508 1.17 -7.15 45.69
CA GLU A 508 0.28 -8.31 45.56
C GLU A 508 -0.87 -8.02 44.56
N GLY A 509 -1.15 -8.98 43.68
CA GLY A 509 -2.21 -8.88 42.68
C GLY A 509 -1.87 -8.08 41.41
N THR A 510 -0.62 -7.65 41.25
CA THR A 510 -0.07 -7.07 40.01
C THR A 510 -0.20 -8.05 38.84
N SER A 511 -0.53 -7.54 37.66
CA SER A 511 -0.64 -8.32 36.43
C SER A 511 0.74 -8.51 35.77
N VAL A 512 1.06 -9.74 35.38
CA VAL A 512 2.31 -10.13 34.71
C VAL A 512 2.00 -10.58 33.29
N ASN A 513 2.42 -9.79 32.31
CA ASN A 513 2.34 -10.10 30.89
C ASN A 513 3.38 -11.15 30.51
N LEU A 514 3.06 -12.03 29.55
CA LEU A 514 3.94 -13.11 29.07
C LEU A 514 4.23 -12.95 27.58
N VAL A 515 5.48 -13.18 27.19
CA VAL A 515 5.87 -13.32 25.78
C VAL A 515 6.25 -14.77 25.50
N LEU A 516 5.63 -15.43 24.52
CA LEU A 516 5.86 -16.85 24.18
C LEU A 516 6.69 -17.02 22.91
N SER A 517 7.52 -18.07 22.86
CA SER A 517 8.35 -18.40 21.70
C SER A 517 7.56 -19.03 20.57
N MET A 518 7.81 -18.58 19.35
CA MET A 518 7.35 -19.20 18.11
C MET A 518 8.35 -20.24 17.56
N GLY A 519 9.52 -20.41 18.17
CA GLY A 519 10.62 -21.30 17.76
C GLY A 519 11.67 -20.64 16.86
N ALA A 520 12.70 -21.41 16.48
CA ALA A 520 13.86 -20.91 15.74
C ALA A 520 13.57 -20.54 14.29
N GLU A 521 14.10 -19.39 13.86
CA GLU A 521 13.90 -18.79 12.53
C GLU A 521 14.43 -19.66 11.35
N GLY A 522 15.22 -20.70 11.63
CA GLY A 522 16.05 -21.42 10.64
C GLY A 522 15.42 -22.62 9.90
N ASN A 523 14.21 -23.08 10.21
CA ASN A 523 13.63 -24.27 9.54
C ASN A 523 12.87 -23.96 8.24
N GLN A 524 13.17 -22.82 7.63
CA GLN A 524 12.44 -22.30 6.48
C GLN A 524 13.22 -22.50 5.17
N ALA A 525 12.55 -23.08 4.17
CA ALA A 525 12.95 -23.05 2.77
C ALA A 525 12.28 -21.87 2.06
N VAL A 526 13.04 -21.21 1.19
CA VAL A 526 12.50 -20.15 0.34
C VAL A 526 11.79 -20.80 -0.84
N VAL A 527 10.51 -20.50 -1.01
CA VAL A 527 9.71 -20.99 -2.14
C VAL A 527 10.28 -20.40 -3.44
N PRO A 528 10.81 -21.22 -4.35
CA PRO A 528 11.37 -20.71 -5.60
C PRO A 528 10.27 -20.22 -6.54
N ASN A 529 10.62 -19.35 -7.48
CA ASN A 529 9.72 -18.97 -8.56
C ASN A 529 9.61 -20.11 -9.58
N LEU A 530 8.39 -20.62 -9.74
CA LEU A 530 8.01 -21.66 -10.70
C LEU A 530 7.27 -21.07 -11.90
N VAL A 531 6.55 -19.95 -11.73
CA VAL A 531 5.70 -19.37 -12.76
C VAL A 531 6.52 -18.93 -13.98
N GLY A 532 6.03 -19.29 -15.17
CA GLY A 532 6.71 -19.05 -16.45
C GLY A 532 7.84 -20.03 -16.76
N LYS A 533 8.14 -21.00 -15.88
CA LYS A 533 9.13 -22.04 -16.13
C LYS A 533 8.48 -23.29 -16.72
N LYS A 534 9.29 -24.09 -17.42
CA LYS A 534 8.87 -25.44 -17.83
C LYS A 534 8.69 -26.32 -16.59
N GLU A 535 7.73 -27.22 -16.65
CA GLU A 535 7.41 -28.13 -15.54
C GLU A 535 8.63 -28.88 -14.98
N SER A 536 9.52 -29.39 -15.86
CA SER A 536 10.74 -30.07 -15.45
C SER A 536 11.68 -29.19 -14.59
N VAL A 537 11.80 -27.91 -14.95
CA VAL A 537 12.62 -26.92 -14.23
C VAL A 537 11.96 -26.54 -12.90
N ALA A 538 10.63 -26.53 -12.83
CA ALA A 538 9.91 -26.25 -11.60
C ALA A 538 10.10 -27.36 -10.56
N GLN A 539 10.06 -28.63 -10.97
CA GLN A 539 10.30 -29.78 -10.08
C GLN A 539 11.73 -29.82 -9.54
N GLU A 540 12.72 -29.53 -10.39
CA GLU A 540 14.13 -29.46 -9.99
C GLU A 540 14.37 -28.35 -8.96
N ARG A 541 13.76 -27.18 -9.15
CA ARG A 541 13.87 -26.04 -8.23
C ARG A 541 13.24 -26.32 -6.87
N LEU A 542 12.07 -26.95 -6.83
CA LEU A 542 11.44 -27.34 -5.57
C LEU A 542 12.27 -28.38 -4.82
N THR A 543 12.77 -29.39 -5.52
CA THR A 543 13.62 -30.43 -4.93
C THR A 543 14.91 -29.84 -4.36
N SER A 544 15.56 -28.93 -5.09
CA SER A 544 16.77 -28.24 -4.65
C SER A 544 16.54 -27.31 -3.44
N ALA A 545 15.32 -26.78 -3.32
CA ALA A 545 14.90 -25.99 -2.16
C ALA A 545 14.45 -26.85 -0.96
N GLY A 546 14.45 -28.18 -1.08
CA GLY A 546 13.97 -29.09 -0.03
C GLY A 546 12.45 -29.07 0.14
N LEU A 547 11.70 -28.75 -0.91
CA LEU A 547 10.24 -28.67 -0.95
C LEU A 547 9.64 -29.80 -1.79
N LYS A 548 8.41 -30.20 -1.47
CA LYS A 548 7.66 -31.21 -2.23
C LYS A 548 6.76 -30.52 -3.26
N SER A 549 6.44 -31.20 -4.36
CA SER A 549 5.57 -30.65 -5.41
C SER A 549 4.23 -31.35 -5.50
N LYS A 550 3.16 -30.62 -5.81
CA LYS A 550 1.88 -31.17 -6.28
C LYS A 550 1.42 -30.41 -7.52
N VAL A 551 1.29 -31.10 -8.65
CA VAL A 551 0.99 -30.49 -9.95
C VAL A 551 -0.47 -30.70 -10.35
N THR A 552 -1.08 -29.66 -10.93
CA THR A 552 -2.40 -29.71 -11.59
C THR A 552 -2.28 -29.22 -13.03
N TYR A 553 -3.02 -29.79 -13.98
CA TYR A 553 -2.98 -29.36 -15.38
C TYR A 553 -4.27 -28.63 -15.77
N ILE A 554 -4.13 -27.43 -16.33
CA ILE A 554 -5.27 -26.58 -16.71
C ILE A 554 -5.04 -25.92 -18.07
N TYR A 555 -6.10 -25.75 -18.86
CA TYR A 555 -6.03 -24.99 -20.11
C TYR A 555 -5.83 -23.50 -19.83
N SER A 556 -4.96 -22.84 -20.60
CA SER A 556 -4.66 -21.42 -20.49
C SER A 556 -4.14 -20.85 -21.80
N ASP A 557 -4.15 -19.53 -21.97
CA ASP A 557 -3.47 -18.83 -23.07
C ASP A 557 -1.95 -19.03 -23.15
N LYS A 558 -1.32 -19.51 -22.07
CA LYS A 558 0.13 -19.78 -22.02
C LYS A 558 0.55 -21.03 -22.77
N THR A 559 1.84 -21.10 -23.12
CA THR A 559 2.44 -22.23 -23.84
C THR A 559 2.31 -23.53 -23.05
N LYS A 560 1.84 -24.60 -23.71
CA LYS A 560 1.70 -25.94 -23.12
C LYS A 560 2.99 -26.40 -22.43
N GLY A 561 2.87 -26.94 -21.22
CA GLY A 561 4.00 -27.40 -20.40
C GLY A 561 4.67 -26.30 -19.56
N THR A 562 4.14 -25.08 -19.58
CA THR A 562 4.62 -23.95 -18.75
C THR A 562 3.80 -23.86 -17.47
N VAL A 563 4.47 -23.66 -16.33
CA VAL A 563 3.79 -23.37 -15.06
C VAL A 563 3.15 -21.99 -15.12
N ILE A 564 1.86 -21.89 -14.82
CA ILE A 564 1.09 -20.65 -14.93
C ILE A 564 0.70 -20.05 -13.60
N SER A 565 0.68 -20.86 -12.54
CA SER A 565 0.45 -20.38 -11.18
C SER A 565 1.11 -21.32 -10.18
N GLN A 566 1.43 -20.77 -9.01
CA GLN A 566 1.83 -21.50 -7.81
C GLN A 566 1.03 -20.95 -6.63
N THR A 567 0.66 -21.80 -5.68
CA THR A 567 -0.18 -21.40 -4.55
C THR A 567 0.59 -20.62 -3.49
N GLN A 568 1.85 -21.00 -3.22
CA GLN A 568 2.73 -20.27 -2.31
C GLN A 568 3.57 -19.25 -3.09
N LYS A 569 3.59 -17.99 -2.61
CA LYS A 569 4.27 -16.87 -3.27
C LYS A 569 5.77 -17.13 -3.39
N SER A 570 6.34 -16.93 -4.58
CA SER A 570 7.81 -16.97 -4.74
C SER A 570 8.50 -16.03 -3.75
N GLY A 571 9.58 -16.49 -3.13
CA GLY A 571 10.32 -15.76 -2.11
C GLY A 571 9.74 -15.89 -0.71
N SER A 572 8.54 -16.47 -0.54
CA SER A 572 8.01 -16.74 0.80
C SER A 572 8.84 -17.82 1.49
N LYS A 573 9.06 -17.65 2.79
CA LYS A 573 9.68 -18.65 3.64
C LYS A 573 8.61 -19.63 4.13
N VAL A 574 8.78 -20.93 3.86
CA VAL A 574 7.88 -22.01 4.32
C VAL A 574 8.71 -23.12 4.94
N GLU A 575 8.14 -23.99 5.76
CA GLU A 575 8.90 -25.07 6.38
C GLU A 575 9.51 -26.01 5.31
N LYS A 576 10.76 -26.44 5.50
CA LYS A 576 11.38 -27.47 4.65
C LYS A 576 10.50 -28.73 4.63
N GLY A 577 10.28 -29.29 3.45
CA GLY A 577 9.39 -30.43 3.23
C GLY A 577 7.93 -30.07 2.93
N SER A 578 7.56 -28.78 3.00
CA SER A 578 6.23 -28.29 2.62
C SER A 578 5.91 -28.59 1.16
N VAL A 579 4.64 -28.86 0.88
CA VAL A 579 4.13 -29.12 -0.47
C VAL A 579 3.80 -27.80 -1.14
N VAL A 580 4.45 -27.51 -2.26
CA VAL A 580 4.12 -26.39 -3.13
C VAL A 580 3.22 -26.89 -4.26
N GLU A 581 1.99 -26.37 -4.30
CA GLU A 581 1.06 -26.70 -5.39
C GLU A 581 1.24 -25.72 -6.55
N TYR A 582 1.30 -26.23 -7.78
CA TYR A 582 1.40 -25.38 -8.97
C TYR A 582 0.64 -25.96 -10.15
N SER A 583 0.22 -25.08 -11.05
CA SER A 583 -0.57 -25.44 -12.22
C SER A 583 0.24 -25.31 -13.50
N VAL A 584 0.16 -26.31 -14.37
CA VAL A 584 0.83 -26.35 -15.67
C VAL A 584 -0.18 -26.19 -16.80
N SER A 585 0.17 -25.35 -17.77
CA SER A 585 -0.65 -25.10 -18.95
C SER A 585 -0.79 -26.33 -19.85
N LEU A 586 -2.02 -26.64 -20.25
CA LEU A 586 -2.33 -27.57 -21.34
C LEU A 586 -2.33 -26.90 -22.72
N GLY A 587 -2.07 -25.58 -22.79
CA GLY A 587 -2.34 -24.72 -23.95
C GLY A 587 -3.75 -24.14 -23.92
N THR A 588 -4.11 -23.33 -24.93
CA THR A 588 -5.43 -22.70 -25.01
C THR A 588 -6.50 -23.78 -25.09
N LYS A 589 -7.56 -23.63 -24.28
CA LYS A 589 -8.76 -24.45 -24.45
C LYS A 589 -9.34 -24.07 -25.81
N ALA A 590 -9.44 -25.00 -26.75
CA ALA A 590 -10.22 -24.76 -27.95
C ALA A 590 -11.67 -24.57 -27.49
N VAL A 591 -12.21 -23.35 -27.64
CA VAL A 591 -13.60 -23.06 -27.31
C VAL A 591 -14.39 -23.14 -28.60
N GLU A 592 -15.32 -24.10 -28.66
CA GLU A 592 -16.44 -24.08 -29.60
C GLU A 592 -17.27 -22.81 -29.38
N PRO A 593 -17.66 -22.05 -30.42
CA PRO A 593 -18.34 -20.79 -30.22
C PRO A 593 -19.87 -20.97 -30.09
N THR A 594 -20.43 -20.58 -28.94
CA THR A 594 -21.88 -20.37 -28.76
C THR A 594 -22.18 -18.97 -28.18
N SER A 595 -22.75 -18.14 -29.07
CA SER A 595 -23.78 -17.09 -28.93
C SER A 595 -23.77 -16.07 -27.78
N THR A 596 -23.72 -14.77 -28.13
CA THR A 596 -24.60 -13.67 -27.65
C THR A 596 -24.79 -12.63 -28.80
N PRO A 597 -25.75 -11.69 -28.73
CA PRO A 597 -27.03 -11.67 -29.44
C PRO A 597 -26.99 -10.96 -30.81
N LYS A 598 -27.92 -11.36 -31.70
CA LYS A 598 -28.28 -10.71 -32.97
C LYS A 598 -28.71 -9.25 -32.74
N SER A 599 -27.98 -8.32 -33.33
CA SER A 599 -28.57 -7.37 -34.26
C SER A 599 -28.73 -8.10 -35.60
N ASP A 600 -29.85 -7.94 -36.29
CA ASP A 600 -30.22 -8.71 -37.48
C ASP A 600 -29.13 -8.65 -38.57
N SER A 601 -28.27 -9.66 -38.58
CA SER A 601 -27.41 -9.99 -39.71
C SER A 601 -27.48 -11.49 -39.94
N THR A 602 -27.94 -11.87 -41.12
CA THR A 602 -28.03 -13.27 -41.57
C THR A 602 -26.61 -13.82 -41.68
N SER A 603 -26.17 -14.63 -40.73
CA SER A 603 -24.87 -15.31 -40.82
C SER A 603 -24.96 -16.48 -41.80
N TYR A 604 -23.91 -16.70 -42.60
CA TYR A 604 -23.86 -17.81 -43.56
C TYR A 604 -22.73 -18.78 -43.17
N SER A 605 -22.91 -20.09 -43.42
CA SER A 605 -21.86 -21.10 -43.45
C SER A 605 -21.54 -21.49 -44.89
N TYR A 606 -20.30 -21.91 -45.12
CA TYR A 606 -19.82 -22.37 -46.43
C TYR A 606 -19.47 -23.84 -46.32
N GLU A 607 -20.35 -24.70 -46.83
CA GLU A 607 -20.22 -26.15 -46.70
C GLU A 607 -20.00 -26.78 -48.06
N GLY A 608 -19.05 -27.71 -48.12
CA GLY A 608 -18.74 -28.50 -49.29
C GLY A 608 -18.40 -29.92 -48.87
N SER A 609 -18.30 -30.83 -49.83
CA SER A 609 -17.80 -32.18 -49.59
C SER A 609 -16.83 -32.57 -50.69
N VAL A 610 -15.91 -33.45 -50.33
CA VAL A 610 -14.94 -34.00 -51.27
C VAL A 610 -15.00 -35.52 -51.19
N THR A 611 -15.22 -36.16 -52.33
CA THR A 611 -15.17 -37.63 -52.42
C THR A 611 -13.82 -38.05 -52.96
N VAL A 612 -13.06 -38.77 -52.12
CA VAL A 612 -11.82 -39.41 -52.55
C VAL A 612 -12.21 -40.73 -53.21
N ALA A 613 -12.33 -40.68 -54.53
CA ALA A 613 -12.81 -41.80 -55.35
C ALA A 613 -11.73 -42.88 -55.57
N ASP A 614 -10.46 -42.46 -55.69
CA ASP A 614 -9.33 -43.35 -55.90
C ASP A 614 -8.87 -43.94 -54.56
N ASN A 615 -8.70 -45.25 -54.52
CA ASN A 615 -8.22 -45.93 -53.32
C ASN A 615 -6.72 -45.67 -53.14
N PRO A 616 -6.28 -45.07 -52.01
CA PRO A 616 -4.87 -44.81 -51.76
C PRO A 616 -4.08 -46.04 -51.29
N PHE A 617 -4.73 -47.20 -51.22
CA PHE A 617 -4.15 -48.50 -50.95
C PHE A 617 -4.16 -49.34 -52.24
N SER A 618 -3.07 -50.08 -52.48
CA SER A 618 -2.89 -50.87 -53.70
C SER A 618 -3.55 -52.25 -53.60
N SER A 619 -3.72 -52.77 -52.38
CA SER A 619 -4.33 -54.07 -52.09
C SER A 619 -5.19 -54.03 -50.81
N PRO A 620 -6.26 -54.84 -50.70
CA PRO A 620 -7.01 -55.03 -49.46
C PRO A 620 -6.18 -55.49 -48.26
N ASP A 621 -5.03 -56.15 -48.51
CA ASP A 621 -4.11 -56.63 -47.48
C ASP A 621 -3.11 -55.55 -47.01
N ASP A 622 -3.14 -54.34 -47.56
CA ASP A 622 -2.25 -53.26 -47.14
C ASP A 622 -2.57 -52.81 -45.70
N ASP A 623 -1.53 -52.56 -44.90
CA ASP A 623 -1.71 -52.07 -43.52
C ASP A 623 -2.45 -50.71 -43.50
N PRO A 624 -3.37 -50.50 -42.54
CA PRO A 624 -4.04 -49.22 -42.37
C PRO A 624 -3.04 -48.07 -42.19
N ALA A 625 -3.30 -46.95 -42.85
CA ALA A 625 -2.38 -45.81 -42.90
C ALA A 625 -3.05 -44.52 -42.44
N MET A 626 -2.23 -43.56 -42.00
CA MET A 626 -2.73 -42.26 -41.59
C MET A 626 -3.09 -41.43 -42.81
N ILE A 627 -4.38 -41.15 -42.97
CA ILE A 627 -4.90 -40.24 -43.99
C ILE A 627 -5.13 -38.87 -43.36
N LYS A 628 -4.63 -37.82 -44.01
CA LYS A 628 -4.83 -36.43 -43.59
C LYS A 628 -5.27 -35.58 -44.77
N ILE A 629 -6.28 -34.76 -44.52
CA ILE A 629 -6.94 -33.90 -45.49
C ILE A 629 -6.71 -32.45 -45.08
N VAL A 630 -6.17 -31.66 -45.99
CA VAL A 630 -5.87 -30.24 -45.79
C VAL A 630 -6.63 -29.42 -46.83
N LEU A 631 -7.48 -28.50 -46.36
CA LEU A 631 -8.13 -27.51 -47.22
C LEU A 631 -7.22 -26.31 -47.39
N THR A 632 -7.03 -25.88 -48.63
CA THR A 632 -6.45 -24.58 -48.98
C THR A 632 -7.47 -23.75 -49.74
N GLN A 633 -7.84 -22.59 -49.22
CA GLN A 633 -8.83 -21.69 -49.83
C GLN A 633 -8.49 -20.25 -49.44
N ASP A 634 -8.62 -19.32 -50.39
CA ASP A 634 -8.32 -17.88 -50.18
C ASP A 634 -6.95 -17.60 -49.54
N GLY A 635 -5.92 -18.37 -49.94
CA GLY A 635 -4.56 -18.24 -49.42
C GLY A 635 -4.35 -18.76 -47.99
N LYS A 636 -5.35 -19.41 -47.39
CA LYS A 636 -5.27 -20.06 -46.07
C LYS A 636 -5.29 -21.57 -46.22
N SER A 637 -4.47 -22.28 -45.44
CA SER A 637 -4.44 -23.75 -45.42
C SER A 637 -4.64 -24.29 -44.00
N GLN A 638 -5.55 -25.26 -43.82
CA GLN A 638 -5.74 -25.92 -42.53
C GLN A 638 -6.06 -27.42 -42.69
N PRO A 639 -5.61 -28.29 -41.77
CA PRO A 639 -6.08 -29.66 -41.73
C PRO A 639 -7.56 -29.69 -41.35
N VAL A 640 -8.39 -30.30 -42.20
CA VAL A 640 -9.83 -30.41 -41.99
C VAL A 640 -10.24 -31.81 -41.51
N TRP A 641 -9.40 -32.81 -41.73
CA TRP A 641 -9.62 -34.16 -41.23
C TRP A 641 -8.30 -34.95 -41.10
N SER A 642 -8.20 -35.83 -40.10
CA SER A 642 -7.10 -36.80 -40.00
C SER A 642 -7.55 -38.05 -39.25
N GLY A 643 -7.14 -39.22 -39.73
CA GLY A 643 -7.46 -40.51 -39.10
C GLY A 643 -6.72 -41.67 -39.76
N THR A 644 -6.75 -42.84 -39.13
CA THR A 644 -6.23 -44.07 -39.74
C THR A 644 -7.36 -44.73 -40.52
N LEU A 645 -7.14 -45.01 -41.80
CA LEU A 645 -8.10 -45.70 -42.69
C LEU A 645 -7.42 -46.89 -43.36
N SER A 646 -8.21 -47.84 -43.85
CA SER A 646 -7.72 -48.99 -44.62
C SER A 646 -8.27 -48.98 -46.06
N TYR A 647 -7.90 -49.99 -46.86
CA TYR A 647 -8.39 -50.15 -48.23
C TYR A 647 -9.92 -50.10 -48.33
N ASP A 648 -10.65 -50.74 -47.41
CA ASP A 648 -12.12 -50.87 -47.46
C ASP A 648 -12.87 -49.58 -47.13
N ASP A 649 -12.19 -48.56 -46.62
CA ASP A 649 -12.79 -47.26 -46.30
C ASP A 649 -13.07 -46.41 -47.53
N PHE A 650 -12.52 -46.76 -48.70
CA PHE A 650 -12.58 -45.97 -49.94
C PHE A 650 -13.45 -46.65 -51.01
N PRO A 651 -14.23 -45.88 -51.79
CA PRO A 651 -14.26 -44.41 -51.85
C PRO A 651 -14.95 -43.78 -50.63
N LYS A 652 -14.40 -42.66 -50.15
CA LYS A 652 -14.89 -41.99 -48.92
C LYS A 652 -15.18 -40.53 -49.21
N GLU A 653 -16.36 -40.09 -48.78
CA GLU A 653 -16.73 -38.68 -48.77
C GLU A 653 -16.34 -38.02 -47.45
N PHE A 654 -15.75 -36.85 -47.53
CA PHE A 654 -15.37 -36.04 -46.38
C PHE A 654 -16.11 -34.71 -46.44
N PRO A 655 -16.92 -34.38 -45.41
CA PRO A 655 -17.50 -33.05 -45.29
C PRO A 655 -16.40 -32.05 -44.94
N VAL A 656 -16.42 -30.89 -45.60
CA VAL A 656 -15.42 -29.83 -45.45
C VAL A 656 -16.12 -28.50 -45.24
N LYS A 657 -15.63 -27.70 -44.29
CA LYS A 657 -16.11 -26.33 -44.06
C LYS A 657 -15.09 -25.33 -44.60
N GLY A 658 -15.56 -24.48 -45.50
CA GLY A 658 -14.81 -23.41 -46.13
C GLY A 658 -14.94 -22.10 -45.39
N TRP A 659 -14.14 -21.12 -45.79
CA TRP A 659 -14.17 -19.76 -45.24
C TRP A 659 -14.96 -18.77 -46.12
N SER A 660 -15.23 -19.12 -47.39
CA SER A 660 -15.99 -18.32 -48.34
C SER A 660 -16.71 -19.19 -49.39
N GLU A 661 -17.43 -18.56 -50.33
CA GLU A 661 -18.07 -19.22 -51.49
C GLU A 661 -17.10 -19.57 -52.62
N ASN A 662 -15.84 -19.12 -52.53
CA ASN A 662 -14.82 -19.45 -53.51
C ASN A 662 -14.48 -20.94 -53.45
N SER A 663 -14.09 -21.55 -54.55
CA SER A 663 -13.63 -22.93 -54.52
C SER A 663 -12.30 -23.06 -53.75
N GLY A 664 -12.11 -24.20 -53.09
CA GLY A 664 -10.89 -24.56 -52.38
C GLY A 664 -10.22 -25.79 -52.97
N THR A 665 -8.95 -25.98 -52.65
CA THR A 665 -8.19 -27.19 -53.01
C THR A 665 -7.98 -28.04 -51.77
N ILE A 666 -8.45 -29.28 -51.84
CA ILE A 666 -8.19 -30.33 -50.86
C ILE A 666 -6.95 -31.10 -51.27
N THR A 667 -5.97 -31.18 -50.38
CA THR A 667 -4.82 -32.08 -50.51
C THR A 667 -4.99 -33.26 -49.57
N VAL A 668 -4.96 -34.47 -50.12
CA VAL A 668 -5.03 -35.72 -49.35
C VAL A 668 -3.63 -36.31 -49.27
N THR A 669 -3.22 -36.69 -48.06
CA THR A 669 -1.92 -37.29 -47.79
C THR A 669 -2.09 -38.65 -47.09
N LYS A 670 -1.27 -39.63 -47.45
CA LYS A 670 -1.12 -40.93 -46.78
C LYS A 670 0.27 -40.98 -46.16
N ASP A 671 0.34 -41.17 -44.85
CA ASP A 671 1.59 -41.19 -44.07
C ASP A 671 2.53 -39.99 -44.36
N GLY A 672 1.93 -38.83 -44.64
CA GLY A 672 2.63 -37.59 -44.96
C GLY A 672 2.98 -37.38 -46.43
N GLN A 673 2.77 -38.36 -47.32
CA GLN A 673 2.95 -38.21 -48.76
C GLN A 673 1.64 -37.83 -49.45
N THR A 674 1.65 -36.80 -50.29
CA THR A 674 0.48 -36.39 -51.08
C THR A 674 0.10 -37.46 -52.09
N ILE A 675 -1.14 -37.92 -52.00
CA ILE A 675 -1.72 -38.98 -52.84
C ILE A 675 -2.73 -38.43 -53.86
N GLY A 676 -3.29 -37.26 -53.60
CA GLY A 676 -4.23 -36.63 -54.53
C GLY A 676 -4.62 -35.21 -54.12
N THR A 677 -5.05 -34.43 -55.11
CA THR A 677 -5.60 -33.09 -54.90
C THR A 677 -6.95 -32.98 -55.59
N TYR A 678 -7.94 -32.47 -54.87
CA TYR A 678 -9.33 -32.36 -55.34
C TYR A 678 -9.81 -30.92 -55.17
N THR A 679 -10.63 -30.44 -56.09
CA THR A 679 -11.31 -29.15 -55.94
C THR A 679 -12.61 -29.38 -55.15
N VAL A 680 -12.90 -28.49 -54.21
CA VAL A 680 -14.16 -28.47 -53.47
C VAL A 680 -14.83 -27.11 -53.65
N ASP A 681 -16.08 -27.15 -54.10
CA ASP A 681 -16.93 -25.97 -54.19
C ASP A 681 -17.77 -25.85 -52.91
N PHE A 682 -17.98 -24.62 -52.45
CA PHE A 682 -18.70 -24.35 -51.21
C PHE A 682 -20.04 -23.70 -51.48
N GLN A 683 -21.08 -24.27 -50.88
CA GLN A 683 -22.40 -23.67 -50.89
C GLN A 683 -22.57 -22.76 -49.68
N LYS A 684 -22.98 -21.53 -49.95
CA LYS A 684 -23.34 -20.54 -48.94
C LYS A 684 -24.73 -20.87 -48.39
N THR A 685 -24.76 -21.44 -47.20
CA THR A 685 -25.98 -21.81 -46.49
C THR A 685 -26.25 -20.78 -45.40
N ALA A 686 -27.47 -20.24 -45.33
CA ALA A 686 -27.84 -19.37 -44.21
C ALA A 686 -27.87 -20.21 -42.93
N LYS A 687 -27.27 -19.70 -41.86
CA LYS A 687 -27.27 -20.33 -40.54
C LYS A 687 -28.55 -20.05 -39.77
#